data_AF-A0A399Z640-F1
#
_entry.id   AF-A0A399Z640-F1
#
_cell.length_a   1.000
_cell.length_b   1.000
_cell.length_c   1.000
_cell.angle_alpha   90.00
_cell.angle_beta   90.00
_cell.angle_gamma   90.00
#
_symmetry.space_group_name_H-M   'P 1'
#
loop_
_entity.id
_entity.type
_entity.pdbx_description
1 polymer ?
#
loop_
_entity_poly.entity_id
_entity_poly.type
_entity_poly.pdbx_seq_one_letter_code
_entity_poly.pdbx_strand_id
1 'polypeptide(L)'
;MSTDNQSTPPSTRRFSLSSLLIGRPLETRTLAHQVISKKVGLAVFASDAISSTAYATEEILVILALTGSMAYLGLSVPIAIAISILLIIVTISYRQTIYAYPNGGGAYIVARENLGETAALVAGSALLTDYILTVAVSISSGVAQIVSAFPSLADYRVPMAVGIIGLITIVNLRGVKESGSIFAIPTYFFVVIMFMTLAIGFYQWATGTLGVVTGVEFATETAAPLTLFLILRAFSSGSAALTGIEAISNGITAFREPKSRNAATTLIVMSTLLVVLFLSITFIARHIEAIPSHEETIISQIARTIYGDGNILYLMVIAGTALILLMAANTSYADFPRLAALQAADGFLPRQLTYRGGRLVFSWGIMTLALAASLLVIVMRASTTALIPLYAIGVFLSFTLSQSGMVIHAMKIGKLKPGEKIESQESVLEYDKNWRVHMAISAVGAVCTFIVMLIFAVTKFVSGAWFVLVLIPALVFLFSRIHRHYKDVAQALSLENQHYQIHTERVITLLLVDGVHMGTLQMVNFAKSLGNPWKAIHVGVNPERSKITQEKWDKYIGDDNLQIIQSPYRHLLAPIREYVMNLLRENPDAIVHIVLGHLAMDSVMTQALHQNSSLILNLGLTGLERVVVTVVPLQIRHDEEGGDMNVNVLTRDDLRRARHERELNERRNADARRAQKTHKPPPGKKSSGP
;
A
#
# COMPACT_ATOMS: atom_id res chain seq x y z
N MET A 1 52.81 -31.53 -22.03
CA MET A 1 52.03 -30.95 -23.15
C MET A 1 50.89 -30.16 -22.55
N SER A 2 50.79 -28.90 -22.97
CA SER A 2 50.03 -27.78 -22.44
C SER A 2 48.56 -28.03 -22.13
N THR A 3 48.12 -27.65 -20.93
CA THR A 3 46.71 -27.34 -20.65
C THR A 3 46.64 -25.92 -20.12
N ASP A 4 46.14 -25.04 -20.97
CA ASP A 4 46.03 -23.61 -20.76
C ASP A 4 45.16 -23.25 -19.56
N ASN A 5 45.62 -22.18 -18.92
CA ASN A 5 45.08 -21.53 -17.76
C ASN A 5 44.00 -20.55 -18.22
N GLN A 6 42.73 -20.97 -18.32
CA GLN A 6 41.62 -20.06 -18.55
C GLN A 6 41.20 -19.41 -17.23
N SER A 7 41.69 -18.19 -17.01
CA SER A 7 41.19 -17.27 -15.98
C SER A 7 39.78 -16.82 -16.33
N THR A 8 38.77 -17.25 -15.56
CA THR A 8 37.41 -16.71 -15.63
C THR A 8 37.39 -15.26 -15.13
N PRO A 9 36.78 -14.31 -15.87
CA PRO A 9 36.68 -12.93 -15.43
C PRO A 9 35.70 -12.82 -14.25
N PRO A 10 35.90 -11.86 -13.33
CA PRO A 10 35.02 -11.68 -12.18
C PRO A 10 33.63 -11.25 -12.67
N SER A 11 32.61 -12.07 -12.43
CA SER A 11 31.21 -11.67 -12.64
C SER A 11 30.93 -10.39 -11.87
N THR A 12 30.74 -9.30 -12.60
CA THR A 12 30.45 -7.98 -12.03
C THR A 12 29.14 -8.07 -11.26
N ARG A 13 29.21 -8.02 -9.92
CA ARG A 13 28.05 -7.84 -9.04
C ARG A 13 27.37 -6.54 -9.41
N ARG A 14 26.27 -6.60 -10.18
CA ARG A 14 25.39 -5.44 -10.33
C ARG A 14 24.66 -5.21 -9.01
N PHE A 15 25.10 -4.18 -8.30
CA PHE A 15 24.31 -3.57 -7.22
C PHE A 15 23.00 -3.10 -7.83
N SER A 16 21.90 -3.78 -7.51
CA SER A 16 20.57 -3.21 -7.75
C SER A 16 20.16 -2.48 -6.48
N LEU A 17 19.96 -1.16 -6.56
CA LEU A 17 19.39 -0.39 -5.44
C LEU A 17 18.08 -1.01 -4.95
N SER A 18 17.30 -1.61 -5.85
CA SER A 18 16.09 -2.36 -5.50
C SER A 18 16.39 -3.61 -4.66
N SER A 19 17.50 -4.33 -4.89
CA SER A 19 17.83 -5.53 -4.09
C SER A 19 18.42 -5.19 -2.72
N LEU A 20 19.01 -4.00 -2.56
CA LEU A 20 19.44 -3.46 -1.26
C LEU A 20 18.25 -2.93 -0.44
N LEU A 21 17.33 -2.20 -1.09
CA LEU A 21 16.18 -1.58 -0.42
C LEU A 21 15.01 -2.55 -0.21
N ILE A 22 14.71 -3.45 -1.15
CA ILE A 22 13.52 -4.33 -1.12
C ILE A 22 13.89 -5.78 -0.79
N GLY A 23 15.14 -6.18 -1.01
CA GLY A 23 15.60 -7.55 -0.78
C GLY A 23 15.36 -8.48 -1.98
N ARG A 24 15.81 -9.74 -1.86
CA ARG A 24 15.73 -10.74 -2.95
C ARG A 24 14.31 -11.29 -3.11
N PRO A 25 13.88 -11.63 -4.34
CA PRO A 25 12.57 -12.24 -4.59
C PRO A 25 12.35 -13.53 -3.77
N LEU A 26 11.11 -13.75 -3.34
CA LEU A 26 10.68 -14.94 -2.59
C LEU A 26 9.90 -15.88 -3.52
N GLU A 27 10.09 -17.19 -3.34
CA GLU A 27 9.34 -18.19 -4.11
C GLU A 27 7.89 -18.27 -3.63
N THR A 28 6.92 -18.36 -4.55
CA THR A 28 5.48 -18.42 -4.26
C THR A 28 5.08 -19.53 -3.30
N ARG A 29 5.78 -20.68 -3.31
CA ARG A 29 5.55 -21.79 -2.36
C ARG A 29 5.82 -21.45 -0.89
N THR A 30 6.49 -20.33 -0.63
CA THR A 30 6.80 -19.85 0.72
C THR A 30 5.64 -19.12 1.38
N LEU A 31 4.50 -18.97 0.69
CA LEU A 31 3.25 -18.38 1.21
C LEU A 31 2.57 -19.20 2.32
N ALA A 32 3.22 -20.24 2.84
CA ALA A 32 2.68 -21.10 3.90
C ALA A 32 2.06 -20.24 5.02
N HIS A 33 0.75 -20.43 5.20
CA HIS A 33 -0.13 -19.65 6.08
C HIS A 33 0.49 -19.39 7.45
N GLN A 34 0.95 -18.17 7.70
CA GLN A 34 1.23 -17.72 9.06
C GLN A 34 -0.10 -17.34 9.71
N VAL A 35 -0.78 -18.36 10.25
CA VAL A 35 -1.93 -18.13 11.11
C VAL A 35 -1.46 -17.58 12.45
N ILE A 36 -2.12 -16.53 12.93
CA ILE A 36 -1.75 -15.88 14.19
C ILE A 36 -2.60 -16.40 15.36
N SER A 37 -1.99 -16.45 16.54
CA SER A 37 -2.70 -16.75 17.79
C SER A 37 -3.53 -15.56 18.25
N LYS A 38 -4.48 -15.76 19.18
CA LYS A 38 -5.29 -14.66 19.76
C LYS A 38 -4.45 -13.53 20.36
N LYS A 39 -3.33 -13.88 21.03
CA LYS A 39 -2.44 -12.89 21.66
C LYS A 39 -1.76 -12.01 20.62
N VAL A 40 -1.21 -12.66 19.58
CA VAL A 40 -0.60 -11.94 18.46
C VAL A 40 -1.64 -11.15 17.67
N GLY A 41 -2.83 -11.72 17.44
CA GLY A 41 -3.92 -11.06 16.73
C GLY A 41 -4.48 -9.86 17.48
N LEU A 42 -4.58 -9.91 18.81
CA LEU A 42 -4.89 -8.73 19.61
C LEU A 42 -3.82 -7.65 19.35
N ALA A 43 -2.55 -7.99 19.49
CA ALA A 43 -1.51 -6.98 19.41
C ALA A 43 -1.34 -6.36 18.01
N VAL A 44 -1.56 -7.14 16.95
CA VAL A 44 -1.45 -6.67 15.56
C VAL A 44 -2.71 -5.91 15.15
N PHE A 45 -3.89 -6.53 15.21
CA PHE A 45 -5.13 -5.94 14.68
C PHE A 45 -5.80 -4.96 15.64
N ALA A 46 -5.56 -5.04 16.95
CA ALA A 46 -6.12 -4.06 17.89
C ALA A 46 -5.24 -2.81 18.05
N SER A 47 -4.06 -2.78 17.41
CA SER A 47 -3.13 -1.65 17.57
C SER A 47 -3.77 -0.33 17.14
N ASP A 48 -4.48 -0.35 16.01
CA ASP A 48 -5.24 0.79 15.48
C ASP A 48 -6.29 1.30 16.48
N ALA A 49 -7.19 0.42 16.91
CA ALA A 49 -8.22 0.76 17.88
C ALA A 49 -7.66 1.27 19.22
N ILE A 50 -6.69 0.57 19.79
CA ILE A 50 -6.09 0.94 21.08
C ILE A 50 -5.33 2.27 20.98
N SER A 51 -4.62 2.50 19.87
CA SER A 51 -3.88 3.75 19.63
C SER A 51 -4.79 4.97 19.58
N SER A 52 -6.06 4.81 19.19
CA SER A 52 -7.03 5.90 19.08
C SER A 52 -7.31 6.59 20.42
N THR A 53 -7.05 5.91 21.55
CA THR A 53 -7.09 6.51 22.89
C THR A 53 -6.06 7.61 23.11
N ALA A 54 -4.96 7.63 22.34
CA ALA A 54 -3.89 8.60 22.47
C ALA A 54 -4.29 10.02 22.02
N TYR A 55 -5.34 10.14 21.20
CA TYR A 55 -5.80 11.42 20.66
C TYR A 55 -7.32 11.67 20.84
N ALA A 56 -8.14 10.65 21.06
CA ALA A 56 -9.59 10.84 21.14
C ALA A 56 -10.04 11.72 22.33
N THR A 57 -9.41 11.57 23.50
CA THR A 57 -9.70 12.44 24.66
C THR A 57 -9.29 13.88 24.37
N GLU A 58 -8.15 14.07 23.73
CA GLU A 58 -7.66 15.39 23.31
C GLU A 58 -8.64 16.09 22.39
N GLU A 59 -9.21 15.39 21.40
CA GLU A 59 -10.21 15.95 20.49
C GLU A 59 -11.52 16.38 21.17
N ILE A 60 -11.94 15.70 22.25
CA ILE A 60 -13.06 16.17 23.07
C ILE A 60 -12.69 17.49 23.75
N LEU A 61 -11.52 17.53 24.37
CA LEU A 61 -11.07 18.70 25.12
C LEU A 61 -10.83 19.89 24.19
N VAL A 62 -10.26 19.71 22.99
CA VAL A 62 -10.08 20.76 21.98
C VAL A 62 -11.40 21.47 21.66
N ILE A 63 -12.50 20.72 21.49
CA ILE A 63 -13.80 21.33 21.18
C ILE A 63 -14.42 21.99 22.41
N LEU A 64 -14.30 21.40 23.59
CA LEU A 64 -14.81 22.01 24.83
C LEU A 64 -14.02 23.27 25.20
N ALA A 65 -12.72 23.31 24.92
CA ALA A 65 -11.85 24.47 25.14
C ALA A 65 -12.28 25.71 24.33
N LEU A 66 -13.00 25.53 23.22
CA LEU A 66 -13.60 26.64 22.46
C LEU A 66 -14.63 27.45 23.27
N THR A 67 -15.08 26.95 24.42
CA THR A 67 -15.94 27.73 25.33
C THR A 67 -15.19 28.81 26.10
N GLY A 68 -13.85 28.75 26.14
CA GLY A 68 -13.01 29.64 26.94
C GLY A 68 -13.12 29.43 28.46
N SER A 69 -13.86 28.41 28.92
CA SER A 69 -14.03 28.14 30.35
C SER A 69 -13.60 26.73 30.71
N MET A 70 -12.61 26.65 31.61
CA MET A 70 -12.14 25.38 32.18
C MET A 70 -13.26 24.60 32.90
N ALA A 71 -14.30 25.29 33.38
CA ALA A 71 -15.43 24.65 34.07
C ALA A 71 -16.18 23.65 33.17
N TYR A 72 -16.17 23.85 31.84
CA TYR A 72 -16.87 22.97 30.91
C TYR A 72 -16.04 21.78 30.46
N LEU A 73 -14.73 21.73 30.76
CA LEU A 73 -13.89 20.55 30.49
C LEU A 73 -14.37 19.32 31.27
N GLY A 74 -15.12 19.51 32.36
CA GLY A 74 -15.77 18.43 33.10
C GLY A 74 -16.81 17.64 32.31
N LEU A 75 -17.36 18.20 31.22
CA LEU A 75 -18.28 17.51 30.30
C LEU A 75 -17.60 16.42 29.47
N SER A 76 -16.27 16.38 29.43
CA SER A 76 -15.51 15.34 28.74
C SER A 76 -15.85 13.93 29.24
N VAL A 77 -16.08 13.75 30.54
CA VAL A 77 -16.39 12.44 31.14
C VAL A 77 -17.77 11.92 30.71
N PRO A 78 -18.89 12.67 30.85
CA PRO A 78 -20.18 12.24 30.29
C PRO A 78 -20.14 11.94 28.79
N ILE A 79 -19.41 12.74 28.02
CA ILE A 79 -19.23 12.52 26.57
C ILE A 79 -18.48 11.22 26.32
N ALA A 80 -17.39 10.96 27.03
CA ALA A 80 -16.62 9.72 26.92
C ALA A 80 -17.46 8.49 27.32
N ILE A 81 -18.34 8.60 28.32
CA ILE A 81 -19.30 7.54 28.67
C ILE A 81 -20.27 7.27 27.51
N ALA A 82 -20.84 8.30 26.90
CA ALA A 82 -21.74 8.14 25.75
C ALA A 82 -21.04 7.47 24.55
N ILE A 83 -19.80 7.88 24.26
CA ILE A 83 -18.95 7.26 23.23
C ILE A 83 -18.63 5.80 23.59
N SER A 84 -18.35 5.49 24.85
CA SER A 84 -18.10 4.12 25.31
C SER A 84 -19.33 3.22 25.16
N ILE A 85 -20.55 3.75 25.38
CA ILE A 85 -21.79 3.02 25.12
C ILE A 85 -21.93 2.74 23.62
N LEU A 86 -21.69 3.74 22.77
CA LEU A 86 -21.71 3.55 21.32
C LEU A 86 -20.70 2.48 20.87
N LEU A 87 -19.49 2.51 21.44
CA LEU A 87 -18.45 1.51 21.21
C LEU A 87 -18.97 0.10 21.53
N ILE A 88 -19.59 -0.10 22.69
CA ILE A 88 -20.19 -1.40 23.07
C ILE A 88 -21.26 -1.86 22.06
N ILE A 89 -22.13 -0.95 21.61
CA ILE A 89 -23.16 -1.26 20.60
C ILE A 89 -22.50 -1.74 19.31
N VAL A 90 -21.49 -1.02 18.81
CA VAL A 90 -20.76 -1.37 17.59
C VAL A 90 -20.03 -2.70 17.74
N THR A 91 -19.36 -2.94 18.88
CA THR A 91 -18.68 -4.20 19.20
C THR A 91 -19.63 -5.40 19.15
N ILE A 92 -20.83 -5.29 19.74
CA ILE A 92 -21.83 -6.36 19.73
C ILE A 92 -22.30 -6.63 18.29
N SER A 93 -22.49 -5.58 17.50
CA SER A 93 -22.90 -5.69 16.10
C SER A 93 -21.83 -6.35 15.23
N TYR A 94 -20.58 -5.90 15.32
CA TYR A 94 -19.45 -6.47 14.58
C TYR A 94 -19.13 -7.91 14.96
N ARG A 95 -19.39 -8.30 16.20
CA ARG A 95 -19.30 -9.70 16.61
C ARG A 95 -20.22 -10.59 15.77
N GLN A 96 -21.43 -10.13 15.41
CA GLN A 96 -22.33 -10.89 14.53
C GLN A 96 -21.75 -11.00 13.12
N THR A 97 -21.23 -9.90 12.58
CA THR A 97 -20.58 -9.89 11.26
C THR A 97 -19.43 -10.89 11.19
N ILE A 98 -18.57 -10.95 12.22
CA ILE A 98 -17.45 -11.91 12.27
C ILE A 98 -17.90 -13.37 12.23
N TYR A 99 -19.03 -13.70 12.86
CA TYR A 99 -19.59 -15.06 12.83
C TYR A 99 -20.25 -15.39 11.49
N ALA A 100 -20.94 -14.43 10.88
CA ALA A 100 -21.58 -14.62 9.57
C ALA A 100 -20.57 -14.71 8.42
N TYR A 101 -19.41 -14.05 8.55
CA TYR A 101 -18.41 -13.91 7.49
C TYR A 101 -17.01 -14.42 7.90
N PRO A 102 -16.79 -15.75 8.01
CA PRO A 102 -15.51 -16.33 8.44
C PRO A 102 -14.35 -16.09 7.48
N ASN A 103 -14.64 -15.79 6.20
CA ASN A 103 -13.64 -15.55 5.16
C ASN A 103 -13.29 -14.06 4.96
N GLY A 104 -13.88 -13.17 5.77
CA GLY A 104 -13.66 -11.73 5.69
C GLY A 104 -14.97 -10.97 5.93
N GLY A 105 -15.13 -10.38 7.11
CA GLY A 105 -16.35 -9.69 7.54
C GLY A 105 -16.32 -8.18 7.34
N GLY A 106 -15.52 -7.71 6.40
CA GLY A 106 -15.37 -6.28 6.15
C GLY A 106 -16.61 -5.64 5.54
N ALA A 107 -16.80 -4.34 5.79
CA ALA A 107 -17.97 -3.59 5.32
C ALA A 107 -18.19 -3.70 3.80
N TYR A 108 -17.10 -3.77 3.01
CA TYR A 108 -17.17 -3.99 1.56
C TYR A 108 -17.87 -5.30 1.18
N ILE A 109 -17.44 -6.42 1.79
CA ILE A 109 -17.95 -7.77 1.50
C ILE A 109 -19.43 -7.87 1.91
N VAL A 110 -19.74 -7.39 3.11
CA VAL A 110 -21.12 -7.39 3.64
C VAL A 110 -22.05 -6.53 2.78
N ALA A 111 -21.61 -5.35 2.37
CA ALA A 111 -22.39 -4.46 1.50
C ALA A 111 -22.58 -5.06 0.11
N ARG A 112 -21.55 -5.67 -0.47
CA ARG A 112 -21.63 -6.31 -1.79
C ARG A 112 -22.66 -7.42 -1.83
N GLU A 113 -22.64 -8.31 -0.85
CA GLU A 113 -23.55 -9.46 -0.83
C GLU A 113 -25.01 -9.06 -0.51
N ASN A 114 -25.21 -8.00 0.29
CA ASN A 114 -26.54 -7.69 0.84
C ASN A 114 -27.20 -6.42 0.31
N LEU A 115 -26.42 -5.41 -0.09
CA LEU A 115 -26.91 -4.10 -0.53
C LEU A 115 -26.67 -3.83 -2.02
N GLY A 116 -25.77 -4.58 -2.65
CA GLY A 116 -25.44 -4.47 -4.07
C GLY A 116 -24.17 -3.68 -4.37
N GLU A 117 -23.88 -3.54 -5.66
CA GLU A 117 -22.61 -3.04 -6.18
C GLU A 117 -22.32 -1.59 -5.79
N THR A 118 -23.31 -0.70 -5.87
CA THR A 118 -23.13 0.72 -5.54
C THR A 118 -22.81 0.94 -4.07
N ALA A 119 -23.52 0.26 -3.18
CA ALA A 119 -23.25 0.29 -1.74
C ALA A 119 -21.87 -0.29 -1.41
N ALA A 120 -21.46 -1.37 -2.10
CA ALA A 120 -20.13 -1.92 -1.97
C ALA A 120 -19.05 -0.91 -2.39
N LEU A 121 -19.24 -0.18 -3.48
CA LEU A 121 -18.29 0.85 -3.91
C LEU A 121 -18.19 2.00 -2.92
N VAL A 122 -19.30 2.43 -2.32
CA VAL A 122 -19.29 3.45 -1.28
C VAL A 122 -18.52 2.94 -0.06
N ALA A 123 -18.83 1.73 0.43
CA ALA A 123 -18.12 1.12 1.56
C ALA A 123 -16.62 0.91 1.25
N GLY A 124 -16.30 0.46 0.04
CA GLY A 124 -14.93 0.24 -0.41
C GLY A 124 -14.13 1.52 -0.53
N SER A 125 -14.74 2.59 -1.07
CA SER A 125 -14.11 3.92 -1.16
C SER A 125 -13.90 4.54 0.21
N ALA A 126 -14.88 4.37 1.11
CA ALA A 126 -14.79 4.80 2.49
C ALA A 126 -13.64 4.11 3.21
N LEU A 127 -13.55 2.77 3.15
CA LEU A 127 -12.47 1.98 3.75
C LEU A 127 -11.08 2.27 3.15
N LEU A 128 -10.97 2.49 1.82
CA LEU A 128 -9.69 2.86 1.22
C LEU A 128 -9.22 4.24 1.70
N THR A 129 -10.15 5.19 1.81
CA THR A 129 -9.88 6.52 2.36
C THR A 129 -9.51 6.43 3.84
N ASP A 130 -10.22 5.58 4.58
CA ASP A 130 -10.00 5.29 5.99
C ASP A 130 -8.55 4.87 6.25
N TYR A 131 -8.06 3.85 5.56
CA TYR A 131 -6.68 3.39 5.71
C TYR A 131 -5.62 4.46 5.35
N ILE A 132 -5.89 5.31 4.35
CA ILE A 132 -4.99 6.43 4.01
C ILE A 132 -4.92 7.41 5.19
N LEU A 133 -6.08 7.69 5.79
CA LEU A 133 -6.20 8.59 6.93
C LEU A 133 -5.63 7.99 8.20
N THR A 134 -5.80 6.70 8.47
CA THR A 134 -5.18 6.01 9.61
C THR A 134 -3.67 6.15 9.59
N VAL A 135 -3.01 5.97 8.43
CA VAL A 135 -1.56 6.23 8.33
C VAL A 135 -1.24 7.69 8.62
N ALA A 136 -1.95 8.62 7.99
CA ALA A 136 -1.65 10.05 8.15
C ALA A 136 -1.87 10.54 9.60
N VAL A 137 -3.01 10.19 10.22
CA VAL A 137 -3.36 10.55 11.60
C VAL A 137 -2.40 9.89 12.58
N SER A 138 -2.16 8.59 12.45
CA SER A 138 -1.33 7.86 13.41
C SER A 138 0.11 8.32 13.37
N ILE A 139 0.70 8.51 12.19
CA ILE A 139 2.07 9.03 12.09
C ILE A 139 2.17 10.48 12.58
N SER A 140 1.20 11.33 12.23
CA SER A 140 1.19 12.72 12.72
C SER A 140 1.05 12.78 14.24
N SER A 141 0.18 11.95 14.83
CA SER A 141 0.01 11.84 16.27
C SER A 141 1.26 11.27 16.95
N GLY A 142 1.89 10.25 16.37
CA GLY A 142 3.13 9.68 16.90
C GLY A 142 4.27 10.68 16.89
N VAL A 143 4.36 11.49 15.83
CA VAL A 143 5.28 12.64 15.75
C VAL A 143 4.96 13.70 16.80
N ALA A 144 3.68 14.01 17.04
CA ALA A 144 3.29 14.95 18.10
C ALA A 144 3.71 14.48 19.50
N GLN A 145 3.67 13.17 19.78
CA GLN A 145 4.19 12.62 21.04
C GLN A 145 5.70 12.85 21.17
N ILE A 146 6.47 12.61 20.10
CA ILE A 146 7.92 12.83 20.09
C ILE A 146 8.24 14.32 20.30
N VAL A 147 7.52 15.20 19.61
CA VAL A 147 7.71 16.66 19.75
C VAL A 147 7.32 17.15 21.14
N SER A 148 6.33 16.54 21.79
CA SER A 148 5.96 16.90 23.17
C SER A 148 7.11 16.69 24.16
N ALA A 149 7.88 15.60 23.99
CA ALA A 149 9.07 15.34 24.81
C ALA A 149 10.31 16.13 24.35
N PHE A 150 10.39 16.48 23.07
CA PHE A 150 11.52 17.20 22.47
C PHE A 150 11.04 18.40 21.62
N PRO A 151 10.65 19.53 22.25
CA PRO A 151 10.04 20.67 21.55
C PRO A 151 10.88 21.25 20.41
N SER A 152 12.22 21.16 20.50
CA SER A 152 13.15 21.58 19.43
C SER A 152 12.93 20.90 18.07
N LEU A 153 12.16 19.80 18.02
CA LEU A 153 11.82 19.08 16.79
C LEU A 153 10.53 19.58 16.13
N ALA A 154 9.85 20.60 16.69
CA ALA A 154 8.56 21.09 16.18
C ALA A 154 8.62 21.54 14.70
N ASP A 155 9.69 22.20 14.29
CA ASP A 155 9.88 22.64 12.90
C ASP A 155 10.05 21.47 11.91
N TYR A 156 10.43 20.30 12.41
CA TYR A 156 10.68 19.09 11.62
C TYR A 156 9.51 18.10 11.62
N ARG A 157 8.32 18.48 12.14
CA ARG A 157 7.12 17.62 12.20
C ARG A 157 6.80 16.96 10.85
N VAL A 158 6.71 17.75 9.78
CA VAL A 158 6.34 17.23 8.45
C VAL A 158 7.43 16.34 7.85
N PRO A 159 8.71 16.76 7.76
CA PRO A 159 9.78 15.89 7.28
C PRO A 159 9.91 14.59 8.08
N MET A 160 9.75 14.65 9.40
CA MET A 160 9.82 13.48 10.26
C MET A 160 8.66 12.51 9.99
N ALA A 161 7.43 13.02 9.87
CA ALA A 161 6.27 12.20 9.53
C ALA A 161 6.43 11.51 8.17
N VAL A 162 6.83 12.25 7.12
CA VAL A 162 7.08 11.68 5.79
C VAL A 162 8.25 10.68 5.80
N GLY A 163 9.31 10.97 6.55
CA GLY A 163 10.45 10.06 6.72
C GLY A 163 10.04 8.74 7.39
N ILE A 164 9.18 8.80 8.41
CA ILE A 164 8.62 7.64 9.09
C ILE A 164 7.70 6.83 8.15
N ILE A 165 6.82 7.49 7.37
CA ILE A 165 6.00 6.84 6.33
C ILE A 165 6.91 6.11 5.34
N GLY A 166 8.00 6.74 4.89
CA GLY A 166 9.00 6.14 4.02
C GLY A 166 9.65 4.90 4.65
N LEU A 167 10.04 4.96 5.93
CA LEU A 167 10.61 3.83 6.66
C LEU A 167 9.65 2.64 6.72
N ILE A 168 8.40 2.86 7.13
CA ILE A 168 7.37 1.82 7.20
C ILE A 168 7.09 1.24 5.81
N THR A 169 7.06 2.09 4.78
CA THR A 169 6.90 1.66 3.38
C THR A 169 8.03 0.71 2.97
N ILE A 170 9.29 1.02 3.31
CA ILE A 170 10.43 0.16 3.01
C ILE A 170 10.31 -1.18 3.75
N VAL A 171 9.92 -1.16 5.03
CA VAL A 171 9.71 -2.39 5.82
C VAL A 171 8.63 -3.27 5.17
N ASN A 172 7.49 -2.69 4.79
CA ASN A 172 6.39 -3.42 4.16
C ASN A 172 6.71 -3.91 2.74
N LEU A 173 7.42 -3.13 1.94
CA LEU A 173 7.90 -3.56 0.61
C LEU A 173 8.94 -4.66 0.71
N ARG A 174 9.80 -4.63 1.75
CA ARG A 174 10.69 -5.73 2.05
C ARG A 174 9.92 -7.00 2.38
N GLY A 175 8.63 -6.98 2.68
CA GLY A 175 7.87 -8.19 2.96
C GLY A 175 8.60 -9.05 3.99
N VAL A 176 9.01 -8.41 5.10
CA VAL A 176 9.66 -9.13 6.20
C VAL A 176 8.71 -10.28 6.54
N LYS A 177 9.21 -11.52 6.65
CA LYS A 177 8.39 -12.64 7.11
C LYS A 177 8.11 -12.37 8.58
N GLU A 178 7.09 -11.60 8.86
CA GLU A 178 6.79 -11.15 10.21
C GLU A 178 6.18 -12.32 10.96
N SER A 179 7.00 -12.99 11.78
CA SER A 179 6.45 -13.61 12.97
C SER A 179 5.73 -12.49 13.72
N GLY A 180 4.40 -12.44 13.63
CA GLY A 180 3.57 -11.38 14.23
C GLY A 180 3.83 -11.16 15.74
N SER A 181 4.57 -12.07 16.38
CA SER A 181 5.14 -11.90 17.71
C SER A 181 6.04 -10.67 17.87
N ILE A 182 6.84 -10.28 16.86
CA ILE A 182 7.70 -9.09 16.96
C ILE A 182 6.85 -7.82 16.98
N PHE A 183 5.80 -7.80 16.15
CA PHE A 183 4.83 -6.69 16.07
C PHE A 183 3.91 -6.62 17.30
N ALA A 184 3.87 -7.68 18.11
CA ALA A 184 3.11 -7.67 19.35
C ALA A 184 3.80 -6.91 20.50
N ILE A 185 5.13 -6.78 20.45
CA ILE A 185 5.93 -6.18 21.54
C ILE A 185 5.52 -4.72 21.79
N PRO A 186 5.46 -3.83 20.77
CA PRO A 186 5.12 -2.43 21.01
C PRO A 186 3.71 -2.25 21.59
N THR A 187 2.74 -3.05 21.12
CA THR A 187 1.35 -2.96 21.59
C THR A 187 1.21 -3.33 23.05
N TYR A 188 1.82 -4.44 23.47
CA TYR A 188 1.78 -4.83 24.87
C TYR A 188 2.61 -3.91 25.76
N PHE A 189 3.72 -3.38 25.27
CA PHE A 189 4.49 -2.36 25.98
C PHE A 189 3.64 -1.12 26.28
N PHE A 190 2.94 -0.57 25.27
CA PHE A 190 2.03 0.55 25.44
C PHE A 190 0.92 0.25 26.45
N VAL A 191 0.25 -0.90 26.31
CA VAL A 191 -0.85 -1.29 27.21
C VAL A 191 -0.36 -1.34 28.65
N VAL A 192 0.78 -2.00 28.91
CA VAL A 192 1.33 -2.14 30.27
C VAL A 192 1.75 -0.79 30.84
N ILE A 193 2.52 0.02 30.10
CA ILE A 193 3.01 1.31 30.62
C ILE A 193 1.85 2.29 30.84
N MET A 194 0.83 2.28 29.98
CA MET A 194 -0.34 3.14 30.11
C MET A 194 -1.20 2.72 31.31
N PHE A 195 -1.48 1.42 31.49
CA PHE A 195 -2.20 0.96 32.68
C PHE A 195 -1.44 1.24 33.97
N MET A 196 -0.12 1.09 33.99
CA MET A 196 0.71 1.45 35.14
C MET A 196 0.61 2.94 35.45
N THR A 197 0.73 3.79 34.42
CA THR A 197 0.62 5.25 34.57
C THR A 197 -0.75 5.67 35.08
N LEU A 198 -1.82 5.10 34.53
CA LEU A 198 -3.18 5.36 35.01
C LEU A 198 -3.37 4.87 36.44
N ALA A 199 -2.85 3.69 36.82
CA ALA A 199 -2.95 3.18 38.18
C ALA A 199 -2.24 4.10 39.19
N ILE A 200 -1.05 4.60 38.85
CA ILE A 200 -0.33 5.57 39.67
C ILE A 200 -1.08 6.90 39.73
N GLY A 201 -1.62 7.39 38.61
CA GLY A 201 -2.45 8.59 38.57
C GLY A 201 -3.71 8.48 39.44
N PHE A 202 -4.41 7.35 39.41
CA PHE A 202 -5.55 7.08 40.28
C PHE A 202 -5.14 6.99 41.75
N TYR A 203 -3.98 6.41 42.06
CA TYR A 203 -3.44 6.38 43.42
C TYR A 203 -3.11 7.80 43.92
N GLN A 204 -2.46 8.62 43.10
CA GLN A 204 -2.16 10.02 43.43
C GLN A 204 -3.45 10.84 43.60
N TRP A 205 -4.46 10.61 42.76
CA TRP A 205 -5.78 11.23 42.87
C TRP A 205 -6.46 10.84 44.19
N ALA A 206 -6.50 9.55 44.52
CA ALA A 206 -7.13 9.04 45.74
C ALA A 206 -6.43 9.51 47.02
N THR A 207 -5.12 9.78 46.96
CA THR A 207 -4.33 10.31 48.08
C THR A 207 -4.26 11.84 48.11
N GLY A 208 -4.84 12.53 47.13
CA GLY A 208 -4.80 13.99 47.02
C GLY A 208 -3.43 14.57 46.64
N THR A 209 -2.53 13.76 46.10
CA THR A 209 -1.17 14.17 45.69
C THR A 209 -1.05 14.44 44.18
N LEU A 210 -2.10 14.18 43.41
CA LEU A 210 -2.13 14.47 41.98
C LEU A 210 -2.15 15.98 41.74
N GLY A 211 -1.15 16.48 41.02
CA GLY A 211 -1.05 17.90 40.65
C GLY A 211 -1.98 18.28 39.50
N VAL A 212 -1.95 19.57 39.15
CA VAL A 212 -2.58 20.13 37.95
C VAL A 212 -1.52 20.44 36.89
N VAL A 213 -1.93 20.46 35.62
CA VAL A 213 -1.06 20.81 34.51
C VAL A 213 -0.60 22.26 34.65
N THR A 214 0.69 22.49 34.44
CA THR A 214 1.31 23.82 34.46
C THR A 214 2.20 24.01 33.24
N GLY A 215 2.40 25.27 32.83
CA GLY A 215 3.31 25.64 31.74
C GLY A 215 2.76 25.38 30.33
N VAL A 216 1.44 25.28 30.17
CA VAL A 216 0.78 25.08 28.87
C VAL A 216 -0.18 26.24 28.63
N GLU A 217 0.00 26.95 27.52
CA GLU A 217 -0.89 28.03 27.11
C GLU A 217 -2.14 27.50 26.39
N PHE A 218 -3.26 28.19 26.56
CA PHE A 218 -4.53 27.83 25.93
C PHE A 218 -4.46 28.06 24.41
N ALA A 219 -4.84 27.05 23.62
CA ALA A 219 -4.81 27.14 22.16
C ALA A 219 -5.84 28.11 21.54
N THR A 220 -6.79 28.65 22.31
CA THR A 220 -7.85 29.54 21.78
C THR A 220 -8.26 30.65 22.73
N GLU A 221 -8.27 31.89 22.22
CA GLU A 221 -8.73 33.11 22.91
C GLU A 221 -10.24 33.39 22.75
N THR A 222 -10.94 32.63 21.89
CA THR A 222 -12.36 32.88 21.59
C THR A 222 -13.28 32.10 22.52
N ALA A 223 -14.16 32.78 23.24
CA ALA A 223 -15.21 32.17 24.06
C ALA A 223 -16.50 31.98 23.25
N ALA A 224 -16.78 30.74 22.83
CA ALA A 224 -18.07 30.35 22.26
C ALA A 224 -19.06 29.95 23.37
N PRO A 225 -20.36 30.26 23.27
CA PRO A 225 -21.33 29.80 24.26
C PRO A 225 -21.45 28.28 24.26
N LEU A 226 -21.62 27.68 25.46
CA LEU A 226 -21.94 26.27 25.59
C LEU A 226 -23.33 26.02 25.01
N THR A 227 -23.39 25.38 23.85
CA THR A 227 -24.63 25.00 23.17
C THR A 227 -24.71 23.49 23.01
N LEU A 228 -25.92 22.96 22.81
CA LEU A 228 -26.10 21.55 22.45
C LEU A 228 -25.29 21.20 21.20
N PHE A 229 -25.18 22.12 20.24
CA PHE A 229 -24.35 21.96 19.05
C PHE A 229 -22.87 21.74 19.39
N LEU A 230 -22.31 22.47 20.35
CA LEU A 230 -20.93 22.29 20.79
C LEU A 230 -20.72 20.94 21.48
N ILE A 231 -21.67 20.51 22.32
CA ILE A 231 -21.63 19.18 22.98
C ILE A 231 -21.65 18.07 21.92
N LEU A 232 -22.54 18.17 20.93
CA LEU A 232 -22.62 17.23 19.82
C LEU A 232 -21.34 17.24 18.97
N ARG A 233 -20.70 18.39 18.80
CA ARG A 233 -19.40 18.54 18.12
C ARG A 233 -18.24 17.90 18.91
N ALA A 234 -18.24 18.03 20.24
CA ALA A 234 -17.26 17.38 21.09
C ALA A 234 -17.44 15.85 21.09
N PHE A 235 -18.69 15.39 21.17
CA PHE A 235 -19.06 13.97 21.02
C PHE A 235 -18.64 13.39 19.66
N SER A 236 -18.89 14.12 18.56
CA SER A 236 -18.53 13.66 17.22
C SER A 236 -17.01 13.60 17.03
N SER A 237 -16.24 14.51 17.64
CA SER A 237 -14.76 14.49 17.61
C SER A 237 -14.20 13.33 18.43
N GLY A 238 -14.70 13.12 19.65
CA GLY A 238 -14.26 12.02 20.52
C GLY A 238 -14.64 10.63 20.00
N SER A 239 -15.63 10.56 19.10
CA SER A 239 -16.01 9.31 18.43
C SER A 239 -14.89 8.74 17.54
N ALA A 240 -13.82 9.50 17.31
CA ALA A 240 -12.56 8.97 16.78
C ALA A 240 -11.95 7.86 17.67
N ALA A 241 -12.40 7.66 18.91
CA ALA A 241 -12.02 6.50 19.71
C ALA A 241 -12.52 5.16 19.15
N LEU A 242 -13.57 5.15 18.32
CA LEU A 242 -14.22 3.92 17.83
C LEU A 242 -13.54 3.33 16.59
N THR A 243 -12.52 3.99 16.09
CA THR A 243 -11.93 3.67 14.80
C THR A 243 -10.92 2.54 14.94
N GLY A 244 -10.69 1.78 13.87
CA GLY A 244 -9.79 0.61 13.93
C GLY A 244 -10.42 -0.66 14.51
N ILE A 245 -11.69 -0.62 14.94
CA ILE A 245 -12.42 -1.84 15.36
C ILE A 245 -12.62 -2.78 14.16
N GLU A 246 -12.83 -2.18 12.99
CA GLU A 246 -12.99 -2.86 11.71
C GLU A 246 -11.76 -3.68 11.31
N ALA A 247 -10.56 -3.33 11.78
CA ALA A 247 -9.33 -4.05 11.45
C ALA A 247 -9.42 -5.55 11.81
N ILE A 248 -10.03 -5.88 12.95
CA ILE A 248 -10.24 -7.30 13.35
C ILE A 248 -11.24 -7.98 12.40
N SER A 249 -12.30 -7.28 11.97
CA SER A 249 -13.31 -7.84 11.05
C SER A 249 -12.79 -8.06 9.63
N ASN A 250 -11.84 -7.22 9.20
CA ASN A 250 -11.15 -7.37 7.92
C ASN A 250 -10.07 -8.47 7.98
N GLY A 251 -9.43 -8.64 9.15
CA GLY A 251 -8.33 -9.58 9.38
C GLY A 251 -8.71 -11.00 9.79
N ILE A 252 -9.99 -11.42 9.72
CA ILE A 252 -10.47 -12.71 10.25
C ILE A 252 -9.67 -13.91 9.69
N THR A 253 -9.33 -13.87 8.41
CA THR A 253 -8.63 -14.97 7.72
C THR A 253 -7.21 -15.23 8.23
N ALA A 254 -6.61 -14.26 8.93
CA ALA A 254 -5.28 -14.40 9.52
C ALA A 254 -5.29 -15.21 10.83
N PHE A 255 -6.43 -15.34 11.50
CA PHE A 255 -6.52 -16.09 12.76
C PHE A 255 -6.39 -17.60 12.55
N ARG A 256 -5.86 -18.30 13.55
CA ARG A 256 -5.89 -19.78 13.59
C ARG A 256 -7.33 -20.29 13.74
N GLU A 257 -7.62 -21.47 13.21
CA GLU A 257 -8.92 -22.12 13.42
C GLU A 257 -9.19 -22.44 14.91
N PRO A 258 -10.43 -22.27 15.40
CA PRO A 258 -11.62 -21.72 14.71
C PRO A 258 -11.55 -20.19 14.54
N LYS A 259 -11.49 -19.71 13.28
CA LYS A 259 -11.21 -18.29 12.94
C LYS A 259 -12.16 -17.29 13.58
N SER A 260 -13.46 -17.40 13.28
CA SER A 260 -14.49 -16.46 13.75
C SER A 260 -14.56 -16.38 15.27
N ARG A 261 -14.43 -17.51 15.99
CA ARG A 261 -14.44 -17.52 17.46
C ARG A 261 -13.22 -16.78 18.02
N ASN A 262 -12.06 -16.96 17.39
CA ASN A 262 -10.83 -16.32 17.81
C ASN A 262 -10.85 -14.81 17.54
N ALA A 263 -11.31 -14.40 16.35
CA ALA A 263 -11.50 -13.00 16.00
C ALA A 263 -12.55 -12.31 16.90
N ALA A 264 -13.71 -12.93 17.12
CA ALA A 264 -14.76 -12.38 17.99
C ALA A 264 -14.32 -12.23 19.45
N THR A 265 -13.57 -13.21 19.98
CA THR A 265 -13.01 -13.09 21.35
C THR A 265 -12.03 -11.92 21.42
N THR A 266 -11.18 -11.77 20.40
CA THR A 266 -10.18 -10.69 20.31
C THR A 266 -10.86 -9.32 20.24
N LEU A 267 -11.92 -9.20 19.44
CA LEU A 267 -12.75 -8.00 19.33
C LEU A 267 -13.33 -7.56 20.69
N ILE A 268 -13.89 -8.49 21.47
CA ILE A 268 -14.43 -8.20 22.80
C ILE A 268 -13.31 -7.71 23.74
N VAL A 269 -12.20 -8.45 23.83
CA VAL A 269 -11.08 -8.10 24.71
C VAL A 269 -10.51 -6.73 24.37
N MET A 270 -10.31 -6.45 23.08
CA MET A 270 -9.89 -5.15 22.59
C MET A 270 -10.87 -4.06 23.00
N SER A 271 -12.17 -4.25 22.73
CA SER A 271 -13.19 -3.23 22.99
C SER A 271 -13.29 -2.93 24.49
N THR A 272 -13.19 -3.95 25.34
CA THR A 272 -13.14 -3.76 26.80
C THR A 272 -11.91 -2.96 27.22
N LEU A 273 -10.73 -3.31 26.70
CA LEU A 273 -9.49 -2.59 26.99
C LEU A 273 -9.58 -1.13 26.54
N LEU A 274 -10.13 -0.90 25.35
CA LEU A 274 -10.36 0.42 24.76
C LEU A 274 -11.29 1.28 25.62
N VAL A 275 -12.45 0.77 26.04
CA VAL A 275 -13.38 1.46 26.94
C VAL A 275 -12.67 1.84 28.25
N VAL A 276 -11.95 0.90 28.87
CA VAL A 276 -11.28 1.14 30.16
C VAL A 276 -10.19 2.21 30.02
N LEU A 277 -9.32 2.11 29.01
CA LEU A 277 -8.27 3.11 28.77
C LEU A 277 -8.87 4.47 28.48
N PHE A 278 -9.84 4.56 27.56
CA PHE A 278 -10.43 5.82 27.14
C PHE A 278 -11.14 6.56 28.29
N LEU A 279 -11.93 5.84 29.10
CA LEU A 279 -12.56 6.42 30.27
C LEU A 279 -11.54 6.84 31.33
N SER A 280 -10.51 6.02 31.56
CA SER A 280 -9.46 6.32 32.54
C SER A 280 -8.63 7.53 32.15
N ILE A 281 -8.20 7.62 30.89
CA ILE A 281 -7.46 8.77 30.35
C ILE A 281 -8.31 10.04 30.46
N THR A 282 -9.58 9.97 30.04
CA THR A 282 -10.49 11.12 30.13
C THR A 282 -10.74 11.56 31.57
N PHE A 283 -10.88 10.60 32.49
CA PHE A 283 -11.05 10.89 33.91
C PHE A 283 -9.82 11.59 34.50
N ILE A 284 -8.62 11.07 34.28
CA ILE A 284 -7.39 11.67 34.80
C ILE A 284 -7.14 13.04 34.14
N ALA A 285 -7.32 13.15 32.81
CA ALA A 285 -7.17 14.40 32.06
C ALA A 285 -8.04 15.53 32.64
N ARG A 286 -9.28 15.21 33.04
CA ARG A 286 -10.17 16.16 33.72
C ARG A 286 -9.59 16.63 35.06
N HIS A 287 -9.04 15.73 35.87
CA HIS A 287 -8.61 16.04 37.24
C HIS A 287 -7.26 16.76 37.30
N ILE A 288 -6.41 16.58 36.29
CA ILE A 288 -5.19 17.38 36.12
C ILE A 288 -5.46 18.71 35.42
N GLU A 289 -6.72 19.02 35.07
CA GLU A 289 -7.10 20.21 34.31
C GLU A 289 -6.34 20.33 32.98
N ALA A 290 -6.21 19.22 32.25
CA ALA A 290 -5.42 19.16 31.02
C ALA A 290 -5.89 20.18 29.98
N ILE A 291 -4.94 20.88 29.37
CA ILE A 291 -5.18 21.99 28.45
C ILE A 291 -4.80 21.55 27.04
N PRO A 292 -5.71 21.54 26.07
CA PRO A 292 -5.36 21.25 24.67
C PRO A 292 -4.35 22.27 24.14
N SER A 293 -3.25 21.78 23.57
CA SER A 293 -2.17 22.60 23.04
C SER A 293 -1.69 22.05 21.69
N HIS A 294 -1.14 22.94 20.85
CA HIS A 294 -0.46 22.56 19.62
C HIS A 294 0.96 22.03 19.85
N GLU A 295 1.50 22.21 21.06
CA GLU A 295 2.89 21.87 21.41
C GLU A 295 2.99 20.58 22.20
N GLU A 296 2.07 20.35 23.14
CA GLU A 296 2.09 19.21 24.06
C GLU A 296 0.78 18.41 24.02
N THR A 297 0.86 17.10 23.80
CA THR A 297 -0.29 16.19 23.79
C THR A 297 -0.85 15.97 25.20
N ILE A 298 -2.12 15.56 25.30
CA ILE A 298 -2.75 15.25 26.59
C ILE A 298 -2.09 14.05 27.28
N ILE A 299 -1.63 13.06 26.52
CA ILE A 299 -0.87 11.93 27.07
C ILE A 299 0.45 12.39 27.69
N SER A 300 1.16 13.32 27.05
CA SER A 300 2.37 13.93 27.62
C SER A 300 2.04 14.66 28.92
N GLN A 301 0.99 15.48 28.94
CA GLN A 301 0.58 16.22 30.14
C GLN A 301 0.21 15.30 31.30
N ILE A 302 -0.49 14.18 31.03
CA ILE A 302 -0.79 13.17 32.05
C ILE A 302 0.51 12.57 32.62
N ALA A 303 1.40 12.10 31.74
CA ALA A 303 2.64 11.45 32.16
C ALA A 303 3.55 12.41 32.93
N ARG A 304 3.66 13.67 32.46
CA ARG A 304 4.46 14.73 33.07
C ARG A 304 3.93 15.12 34.45
N THR A 305 2.61 15.27 34.59
CA THR A 305 1.97 15.58 35.88
C THR A 305 2.16 14.45 36.90
N ILE A 306 2.14 13.19 36.46
CA ILE A 306 2.27 12.02 37.36
C ILE A 306 3.73 11.75 37.77
N TYR A 307 4.67 11.85 36.83
CA TYR A 307 6.06 11.43 37.03
C TYR A 307 7.08 12.57 37.16
N GLY A 308 6.72 13.79 36.75
CA GLY A 308 7.62 14.92 36.59
C GLY A 308 8.38 14.93 35.26
N ASP A 309 8.92 16.10 34.92
CA ASP A 309 9.73 16.32 33.73
C ASP A 309 11.03 15.51 33.73
N GLY A 310 11.42 15.00 32.56
CA GLY A 310 12.68 14.28 32.36
C GLY A 310 12.76 12.90 33.02
N ASN A 311 11.68 12.42 33.63
CA ASN A 311 11.64 11.08 34.23
C ASN A 311 11.68 9.99 33.14
N ILE A 312 12.42 8.90 33.41
CA ILE A 312 12.49 7.74 32.52
C ILE A 312 11.09 7.16 32.26
N LEU A 313 10.21 7.14 33.28
CA LEU A 313 8.84 6.66 33.12
C LEU A 313 8.00 7.55 32.20
N TYR A 314 8.18 8.86 32.27
CA TYR A 314 7.57 9.81 31.32
C TYR A 314 8.03 9.49 29.88
N LEU A 315 9.33 9.36 29.65
CA LEU A 315 9.87 9.03 28.32
C LEU A 315 9.40 7.66 27.82
N MET A 316 9.23 6.67 28.71
CA MET A 316 8.66 5.36 28.37
C MET A 316 7.20 5.45 27.92
N VAL A 317 6.38 6.31 28.54
CA VAL A 317 4.99 6.54 28.11
C VAL A 317 4.97 7.18 26.72
N ILE A 318 5.79 8.21 26.51
CA ILE A 318 5.89 8.88 25.19
C ILE A 318 6.35 7.90 24.11
N ALA A 319 7.42 7.14 24.37
CA ALA A 319 7.92 6.14 23.45
C ALA A 319 6.88 5.04 23.17
N GLY A 320 6.19 4.55 24.20
CA GLY A 320 5.13 3.56 24.05
C GLY A 320 3.98 4.07 23.20
N THR A 321 3.56 5.32 23.41
CA THR A 321 2.47 5.96 22.67
C THR A 321 2.86 6.20 21.20
N ALA A 322 4.07 6.70 20.94
CA ALA A 322 4.57 6.84 19.57
C ALA A 322 4.67 5.49 18.84
N LEU A 323 5.15 4.44 19.53
CA LEU A 323 5.29 3.12 18.96
C LEU A 323 3.95 2.45 18.65
N ILE A 324 2.93 2.56 19.50
CA ILE A 324 1.59 2.00 19.19
C ILE A 324 0.98 2.70 17.99
N LEU A 325 1.13 4.02 17.85
CA LEU A 325 0.67 4.78 16.69
C LEU A 325 1.41 4.36 15.41
N LEU A 326 2.69 3.99 15.53
CA LEU A 326 3.44 3.39 14.42
C LEU A 326 2.86 2.03 13.99
N MET A 327 2.42 1.22 14.96
CA MET A 327 1.77 -0.07 14.69
C MET A 327 0.38 0.10 14.08
N ALA A 328 -0.38 1.12 14.50
CA ALA A 328 -1.65 1.49 13.89
C ALA A 328 -1.48 1.78 12.39
N ALA A 329 -0.51 2.63 12.03
CA ALA A 329 -0.19 2.87 10.62
C ALA A 329 0.19 1.58 9.88
N ASN A 330 0.97 0.69 10.51
CA ASN A 330 1.35 -0.60 9.92
C ASN A 330 0.14 -1.51 9.63
N THR A 331 -0.93 -1.42 10.43
CA THR A 331 -2.18 -2.16 10.18
C THR A 331 -2.79 -1.76 8.84
N SER A 332 -2.83 -0.46 8.52
CA SER A 332 -3.28 0.03 7.21
C SER A 332 -2.38 -0.42 6.06
N TYR A 333 -1.06 -0.51 6.27
CA TYR A 333 -0.13 -1.07 5.28
C TYR A 333 -0.36 -2.56 5.01
N ALA A 334 -0.91 -3.30 5.98
CA ALA A 334 -1.29 -4.69 5.79
C ALA A 334 -2.65 -4.84 5.05
N ASP A 335 -3.63 -3.98 5.35
CA ASP A 335 -5.01 -4.16 4.91
C ASP A 335 -5.39 -3.38 3.65
N PHE A 336 -4.90 -2.15 3.46
CA PHE A 336 -5.20 -1.36 2.26
C PHE A 336 -4.81 -2.08 0.96
N PRO A 337 -3.60 -2.67 0.82
CA PRO A 337 -3.23 -3.31 -0.43
C PRO A 337 -4.07 -4.56 -0.73
N ARG A 338 -4.57 -5.25 0.30
CA ARG A 338 -5.48 -6.40 0.15
C ARG A 338 -6.86 -5.96 -0.30
N LEU A 339 -7.42 -4.92 0.31
CA LEU A 339 -8.71 -4.36 -0.10
C LEU A 339 -8.65 -3.79 -1.52
N ALA A 340 -7.59 -3.05 -1.85
CA ALA A 340 -7.36 -2.51 -3.19
C ALA A 340 -7.23 -3.62 -4.23
N ALA A 341 -6.52 -4.72 -3.90
CA ALA A 341 -6.44 -5.89 -4.78
C ALA A 341 -7.80 -6.57 -4.98
N LEU A 342 -8.64 -6.65 -3.93
CA LEU A 342 -9.97 -7.24 -4.01
C LEU A 342 -10.89 -6.41 -4.92
N GLN A 343 -10.95 -5.09 -4.73
CA GLN A 343 -11.71 -4.19 -5.63
C GLN A 343 -11.15 -4.16 -7.06
N ALA A 344 -9.83 -4.30 -7.23
CA ALA A 344 -9.21 -4.38 -8.56
C ALA A 344 -9.54 -5.70 -9.27
N ALA A 345 -9.65 -6.81 -8.53
CA ALA A 345 -10.08 -8.10 -9.06
C ALA A 345 -11.54 -8.05 -9.53
N ASP A 346 -12.40 -7.31 -8.82
CA ASP A 346 -13.78 -7.02 -9.23
C ASP A 346 -13.87 -6.00 -10.39
N GLY A 347 -12.75 -5.45 -10.84
CA GLY A 347 -12.68 -4.51 -11.97
C GLY A 347 -13.02 -3.07 -11.63
N PHE A 348 -13.04 -2.67 -10.36
CA PHE A 348 -13.31 -1.29 -9.93
C PHE A 348 -12.05 -0.42 -9.85
N LEU A 349 -10.88 -1.06 -9.80
CA LEU A 349 -9.57 -0.43 -9.73
C LEU A 349 -8.65 -0.95 -10.85
N PRO A 350 -7.52 -0.26 -11.13
CA PRO A 350 -6.52 -0.74 -12.08
C PRO A 350 -6.08 -2.17 -11.76
N ARG A 351 -6.15 -3.08 -12.75
CA ARG A 351 -5.84 -4.51 -12.57
C ARG A 351 -4.42 -4.75 -12.04
N GLN A 352 -3.51 -3.79 -12.22
CA GLN A 352 -2.14 -3.82 -11.70
C GLN A 352 -2.06 -3.99 -10.18
N LEU A 353 -3.08 -3.53 -9.45
CA LEU A 353 -3.16 -3.67 -7.98
C LEU A 353 -3.38 -5.12 -7.54
N THR A 354 -3.84 -6.00 -8.43
CA THR A 354 -3.97 -7.45 -8.16
C THR A 354 -2.62 -8.17 -8.18
N TYR A 355 -1.59 -7.58 -8.81
CA TYR A 355 -0.29 -8.23 -8.94
C TYR A 355 0.50 -8.18 -7.63
N ARG A 356 1.02 -9.34 -7.23
CA ARG A 356 1.99 -9.45 -6.14
C ARG A 356 3.41 -9.29 -6.70
N GLY A 357 4.20 -8.42 -6.10
CA GLY A 357 5.59 -8.17 -6.50
C GLY A 357 6.52 -9.34 -6.17
N GLY A 358 7.82 -9.19 -6.46
CA GLY A 358 8.82 -10.24 -6.24
C GLY A 358 8.97 -10.69 -4.77
N ARG A 359 8.52 -9.89 -3.80
CA ARG A 359 8.45 -10.26 -2.37
C ARG A 359 7.08 -10.80 -1.94
N LEU A 360 6.20 -11.10 -2.91
CA LEU A 360 4.84 -11.61 -2.73
C LEU A 360 3.88 -10.65 -1.99
N VAL A 361 4.23 -9.37 -1.92
CA VAL A 361 3.38 -8.27 -1.39
C VAL A 361 2.73 -7.49 -2.53
N PHE A 362 1.58 -6.86 -2.26
CA PHE A 362 0.89 -5.99 -3.22
C PHE A 362 1.59 -4.63 -3.32
N SER A 363 2.74 -4.58 -3.98
CA SER A 363 3.65 -3.41 -4.00
C SER A 363 2.99 -2.13 -4.53
N TRP A 364 2.14 -2.22 -5.56
CA TRP A 364 1.39 -1.07 -6.07
C TRP A 364 0.44 -0.50 -5.02
N GLY A 365 -0.26 -1.35 -4.26
CA GLY A 365 -1.14 -0.91 -3.19
C GLY A 365 -0.37 -0.22 -2.06
N ILE A 366 0.77 -0.77 -1.65
CA ILE A 366 1.66 -0.17 -0.64
C ILE A 366 2.15 1.21 -1.09
N MET A 367 2.55 1.35 -2.36
CA MET A 367 3.05 2.62 -2.89
C MET A 367 1.94 3.68 -2.99
N THR A 368 0.75 3.29 -3.46
CA THR A 368 -0.41 4.19 -3.53
C THR A 368 -0.78 4.71 -2.14
N LEU A 369 -0.82 3.83 -1.13
CA LEU A 369 -1.06 4.22 0.26
C LEU A 369 -0.02 5.23 0.76
N ALA A 370 1.27 4.92 0.58
CA ALA A 370 2.37 5.75 1.04
C ALA A 370 2.35 7.15 0.40
N LEU A 371 2.10 7.22 -0.91
CA LEU A 371 1.99 8.48 -1.65
C LEU A 371 0.80 9.32 -1.20
N ALA A 372 -0.38 8.70 -1.08
CA ALA A 372 -1.60 9.39 -0.67
C ALA A 372 -1.50 9.90 0.78
N ALA A 373 -1.00 9.06 1.71
CA ALA A 373 -0.80 9.45 3.10
C ALA A 373 0.25 10.54 3.25
N SER A 374 1.38 10.46 2.52
CA SER A 374 2.41 11.51 2.53
C SER A 374 1.87 12.83 2.01
N LEU A 375 1.12 12.81 0.90
CA LEU A 375 0.51 14.01 0.34
C LEU A 375 -0.43 14.69 1.36
N LEU A 376 -1.27 13.89 2.02
CA LEU A 376 -2.19 14.40 3.01
C LEU A 376 -1.47 14.99 4.24
N VAL A 377 -0.43 14.31 4.74
CA VAL A 377 0.41 14.82 5.84
C VAL A 377 1.08 16.14 5.47
N ILE A 378 1.57 16.28 4.23
CA ILE A 378 2.19 17.52 3.75
C ILE A 378 1.16 18.65 3.68
N VAL A 379 0.00 18.40 3.07
CA VAL A 379 -1.07 19.40 2.92
C VAL A 379 -1.60 19.85 4.28
N MET A 380 -1.78 18.91 5.21
CA MET A 380 -2.33 19.17 6.56
C MET A 380 -1.24 19.52 7.59
N ARG A 381 0.01 19.70 7.14
CA ARG A 381 1.17 20.06 7.97
C ARG A 381 1.37 19.16 9.21
N ALA A 382 1.11 17.87 9.08
CA ALA A 382 1.14 16.89 10.17
C ALA A 382 0.29 17.29 11.40
N SER A 383 -0.82 18.00 11.20
CA SER A 383 -1.77 18.36 12.26
C SER A 383 -2.82 17.26 12.45
N THR A 384 -2.82 16.64 13.63
CA THR A 384 -3.83 15.64 14.03
C THR A 384 -5.24 16.22 14.04
N THR A 385 -5.43 17.39 14.63
CA THR A 385 -6.73 18.08 14.74
C THR A 385 -7.34 18.43 13.39
N ALA A 386 -6.52 18.65 12.36
CA ALA A 386 -6.99 18.89 11.00
C ALA A 386 -7.30 17.58 10.25
N LEU A 387 -6.57 16.49 10.54
CA LEU A 387 -6.71 15.19 9.90
C LEU A 387 -7.89 14.36 10.43
N ILE A 388 -8.11 14.33 11.75
CA ILE A 388 -9.15 13.53 12.40
C ILE A 388 -10.57 13.85 11.88
N PRO A 389 -10.93 15.11 11.60
CA PRO A 389 -12.21 15.44 10.96
C PRO A 389 -12.45 14.73 9.61
N LEU A 390 -11.40 14.44 8.84
CA LEU A 390 -11.54 13.76 7.56
C LEU A 390 -11.83 12.26 7.72
N TYR A 391 -11.55 11.69 8.88
CA TYR A 391 -11.52 10.26 9.12
C TYR A 391 -12.88 9.68 9.53
N ALA A 392 -13.56 10.33 10.48
CA ALA A 392 -14.72 9.71 11.11
C ALA A 392 -15.90 9.48 10.15
N ILE A 393 -16.09 10.31 9.11
CA ILE A 393 -17.19 10.10 8.14
C ILE A 393 -17.04 8.77 7.41
N GLY A 394 -15.82 8.42 6.98
CA GLY A 394 -15.55 7.17 6.26
C GLY A 394 -15.85 5.94 7.13
N VAL A 395 -15.38 5.96 8.38
CA VAL A 395 -15.64 4.90 9.36
C VAL A 395 -17.14 4.72 9.60
N PHE A 396 -17.84 5.78 9.98
CA PHE A 396 -19.27 5.67 10.31
C PHE A 396 -20.13 5.32 9.10
N LEU A 397 -19.80 5.82 7.91
CA LEU A 397 -20.46 5.40 6.67
C LEU A 397 -20.27 3.90 6.42
N SER A 398 -19.05 3.39 6.60
CA SER A 398 -18.74 1.97 6.46
C SER A 398 -19.48 1.12 7.51
N PHE A 399 -19.57 1.60 8.75
CA PHE A 399 -20.34 0.96 9.81
C PHE A 399 -21.83 0.92 9.46
N THR A 400 -22.41 2.05 9.06
CA THR A 400 -23.82 2.11 8.68
C THR A 400 -24.15 1.17 7.53
N LEU A 401 -23.31 1.10 6.49
CA LEU A 401 -23.51 0.19 5.37
C LEU A 401 -23.34 -1.27 5.78
N SER A 402 -22.32 -1.60 6.57
CA SER A 402 -22.12 -2.95 7.10
C SER A 402 -23.32 -3.40 7.94
N GLN A 403 -23.77 -2.57 8.88
CA GLN A 403 -24.89 -2.91 9.76
C GLN A 403 -26.23 -2.97 9.02
N SER A 404 -26.46 -2.08 8.05
CA SER A 404 -27.65 -2.17 7.17
C SER A 404 -27.63 -3.45 6.34
N GLY A 405 -26.45 -3.86 5.84
CA GLY A 405 -26.27 -5.15 5.16
C GLY A 405 -26.57 -6.33 6.08
N MET A 406 -26.15 -6.29 7.34
CA MET A 406 -26.46 -7.32 8.34
C MET A 406 -27.95 -7.41 8.70
N VAL A 407 -28.69 -6.29 8.66
CA VAL A 407 -30.16 -6.30 8.79
C VAL A 407 -30.78 -7.11 7.65
N ILE A 408 -30.36 -6.87 6.40
CA ILE A 408 -30.86 -7.62 5.24
C ILE A 408 -30.44 -9.09 5.31
N HIS A 409 -29.19 -9.36 5.71
CA HIS A 409 -28.71 -10.72 5.94
C HIS A 409 -29.59 -11.47 6.95
N ALA A 410 -29.90 -10.85 8.10
CA ALA A 410 -30.78 -11.42 9.12
C ALA A 410 -32.20 -11.69 8.59
N MET A 411 -32.73 -10.82 7.72
CA MET A 411 -34.01 -11.05 7.04
C MET A 411 -33.95 -12.20 6.03
N LYS A 412 -32.83 -12.37 5.31
CA LYS A 412 -32.63 -13.49 4.37
C LYS A 412 -32.60 -14.83 5.10
N ILE A 413 -31.79 -14.96 6.15
CA ILE A 413 -31.71 -16.21 6.94
C ILE A 413 -33.03 -16.53 7.65
N GLY A 414 -33.79 -15.52 8.05
CA GLY A 414 -35.10 -15.70 8.68
C GLY A 414 -36.19 -16.23 7.73
N LYS A 415 -36.00 -16.13 6.41
CA LYS A 415 -36.91 -16.69 5.39
C LYS A 415 -36.61 -18.15 5.04
N LEU A 416 -35.45 -18.67 5.45
CA LEU A 416 -35.06 -20.06 5.20
C LEU A 416 -35.82 -21.03 6.11
N LYS A 417 -35.93 -22.29 5.68
CA LYS A 417 -36.45 -23.35 6.55
C LYS A 417 -35.35 -23.86 7.49
N PRO A 418 -35.68 -24.35 8.70
CA PRO A 418 -34.69 -24.97 9.59
C PRO A 418 -33.91 -26.10 8.90
N GLY A 419 -32.58 -26.00 8.88
CA GLY A 419 -31.67 -26.98 8.24
C GLY A 419 -31.35 -26.71 6.77
N GLU A 420 -31.99 -25.70 6.15
CA GLU A 420 -31.67 -25.26 4.79
C GLU A 420 -30.37 -24.44 4.78
N LYS A 421 -29.46 -24.78 3.86
CA LYS A 421 -28.18 -24.08 3.65
C LYS A 421 -28.10 -23.60 2.21
N ILE A 422 -27.87 -22.31 2.03
CA ILE A 422 -27.65 -21.72 0.71
C ILE A 422 -26.23 -21.16 0.66
N GLU A 423 -25.43 -21.64 -0.30
CA GLU A 423 -24.13 -21.04 -0.60
C GLU A 423 -24.35 -19.71 -1.34
N SER A 424 -23.92 -18.62 -0.72
CA SER A 424 -23.87 -17.29 -1.34
C SER A 424 -22.45 -17.01 -1.86
N GLN A 425 -22.26 -15.85 -2.50
CA GLN A 425 -20.96 -15.49 -3.10
C GLN A 425 -19.82 -15.45 -2.08
N GLU A 426 -20.10 -15.05 -0.83
CA GLU A 426 -19.07 -14.78 0.20
C GLU A 426 -19.34 -15.50 1.53
N SER A 427 -20.55 -16.03 1.76
CA SER A 427 -20.98 -16.66 3.01
C SER A 427 -21.95 -17.84 2.79
N VAL A 428 -22.08 -18.70 3.79
CA VAL A 428 -23.10 -19.77 3.80
C VAL A 428 -24.27 -19.30 4.66
N LEU A 429 -25.44 -19.16 4.06
CA LEU A 429 -26.66 -18.76 4.74
C LEU A 429 -27.33 -20.00 5.34
N GLU A 430 -27.49 -20.02 6.66
CA GLU A 430 -28.17 -21.06 7.41
C GLU A 430 -29.25 -20.44 8.29
N TYR A 431 -30.39 -21.13 8.43
CA TYR A 431 -31.48 -20.66 9.29
C TYR A 431 -31.02 -20.49 10.75
N ASP A 432 -31.24 -19.30 11.31
CA ASP A 432 -30.97 -18.99 12.71
C ASP A 432 -32.29 -18.71 13.45
N LYS A 433 -32.54 -19.44 14.54
CA LYS A 433 -33.71 -19.23 15.40
C LYS A 433 -33.76 -17.82 15.99
N ASN A 434 -32.60 -17.20 16.20
CA ASN A 434 -32.45 -15.89 16.83
C ASN A 434 -32.36 -14.73 15.81
N TRP A 435 -32.74 -14.96 14.53
CA TRP A 435 -32.62 -13.97 13.47
C TRP A 435 -33.26 -12.61 13.81
N ARG A 436 -34.38 -12.58 14.55
CA ARG A 436 -35.04 -11.34 14.98
C ARG A 436 -34.18 -10.50 15.93
N VAL A 437 -33.47 -11.16 16.84
CA VAL A 437 -32.57 -10.50 17.79
C VAL A 437 -31.34 -9.97 17.06
N HIS A 438 -30.77 -10.78 16.15
CA HIS A 438 -29.64 -10.34 15.30
C HIS A 438 -30.02 -9.15 14.41
N MET A 439 -31.21 -9.18 13.81
CA MET A 439 -31.78 -8.07 13.06
C MET A 439 -31.94 -6.82 13.94
N ALA A 440 -32.51 -6.94 15.14
CA ALA A 440 -32.71 -5.80 16.03
C ALA A 440 -31.39 -5.16 16.47
N ILE A 441 -30.39 -5.97 16.82
CA ILE A 441 -29.04 -5.48 17.18
C ILE A 441 -28.41 -4.74 16.01
N SER A 442 -28.44 -5.33 14.82
CA SER A 442 -27.88 -4.72 13.60
C SER A 442 -28.63 -3.44 13.23
N ALA A 443 -29.95 -3.38 13.41
CA ALA A 443 -30.76 -2.19 13.16
C ALA A 443 -30.43 -1.05 14.14
N VAL A 444 -30.28 -1.35 15.43
CA VAL A 444 -29.83 -0.36 16.43
C VAL A 444 -28.44 0.15 16.06
N GLY A 445 -27.50 -0.74 15.71
CA GLY A 445 -26.17 -0.35 15.24
C GLY A 445 -26.21 0.55 14.00
N ALA A 446 -27.02 0.22 13.00
CA ALA A 446 -27.20 1.01 11.78
C ALA A 446 -27.76 2.41 12.08
N VAL A 447 -28.79 2.50 12.92
CA VAL A 447 -29.41 3.79 13.29
C VAL A 447 -28.44 4.64 14.11
N CYS A 448 -27.79 4.08 15.13
CA CYS A 448 -26.83 4.81 15.94
C CYS A 448 -25.66 5.35 15.11
N THR A 449 -25.05 4.51 14.27
CA THR A 449 -23.92 4.94 13.41
C THR A 449 -24.35 5.96 12.36
N PHE A 450 -25.56 5.83 11.80
CA PHE A 450 -26.10 6.81 10.87
C PHE A 450 -26.35 8.18 11.52
N ILE A 451 -26.93 8.19 12.73
CA ILE A 451 -27.14 9.43 13.50
C ILE A 451 -25.80 10.10 13.80
N VAL A 452 -24.79 9.33 14.25
CA VAL A 452 -23.45 9.86 14.53
C VAL A 452 -22.80 10.42 13.27
N MET A 453 -22.90 9.71 12.13
CA MET A 453 -22.42 10.19 10.84
C MET A 453 -23.09 11.53 10.46
N LEU A 454 -24.40 11.67 10.65
CA LEU A 454 -25.14 12.90 10.36
C LEU A 454 -24.70 14.05 11.28
N ILE A 455 -24.60 13.80 12.59
CA ILE A 455 -24.10 14.78 13.56
C ILE A 455 -22.70 15.23 13.14
N PHE A 456 -21.83 14.31 12.74
CA PHE A 456 -20.48 14.63 12.32
C PHE A 456 -20.48 15.49 11.04
N ALA A 457 -21.23 15.07 10.02
CA ALA A 457 -21.34 15.78 8.75
C ALA A 457 -21.81 17.23 8.95
N VAL A 458 -22.75 17.47 9.87
CA VAL A 458 -23.26 18.82 10.18
C VAL A 458 -22.30 19.62 11.06
N THR A 459 -21.84 19.04 12.18
CA THR A 459 -21.05 19.76 13.20
C THR A 459 -19.62 20.07 12.76
N LYS A 460 -19.05 19.26 11.87
CA LYS A 460 -17.67 19.40 11.38
C LYS A 460 -17.60 19.85 9.92
N PHE A 461 -18.72 20.23 9.31
CA PHE A 461 -18.75 20.67 7.90
C PHE A 461 -17.69 21.74 7.62
N VAL A 462 -17.66 22.79 8.45
CA VAL A 462 -16.71 23.91 8.32
C VAL A 462 -15.27 23.51 8.70
N SER A 463 -15.10 22.47 9.52
CA SER A 463 -13.79 21.97 9.96
C SER A 463 -13.14 20.96 9.01
N GLY A 464 -13.72 20.75 7.81
CA GLY A 464 -13.13 19.90 6.77
C GLY A 464 -13.94 18.65 6.40
N ALA A 465 -15.01 18.33 7.13
CA ALA A 465 -15.86 17.17 6.82
C ALA A 465 -16.44 17.19 5.39
N TRP A 466 -16.64 18.38 4.81
CA TRP A 466 -17.11 18.55 3.43
C TRP A 466 -16.20 17.85 2.41
N PHE A 467 -14.89 17.76 2.68
CA PHE A 467 -13.93 17.12 1.78
C PHE A 467 -14.28 15.65 1.56
N VAL A 468 -14.64 14.92 2.62
CA VAL A 468 -14.99 13.49 2.54
C VAL A 468 -16.31 13.28 1.80
N LEU A 469 -17.28 14.17 2.05
CA LEU A 469 -18.58 14.15 1.35
C LEU A 469 -18.44 14.36 -0.16
N VAL A 470 -17.36 15.00 -0.62
CA VAL A 470 -17.03 15.13 -2.05
C VAL A 470 -16.13 14.00 -2.52
N LEU A 471 -15.13 13.62 -1.73
CA LEU A 471 -14.13 12.61 -2.08
C LEU A 471 -14.77 11.23 -2.32
N ILE A 472 -15.65 10.77 -1.42
CA ILE A 472 -16.25 9.44 -1.55
C ILE A 472 -17.09 9.33 -2.85
N PRO A 473 -18.03 10.24 -3.16
CA PRO A 473 -18.72 10.22 -4.44
C PRO A 473 -17.79 10.33 -5.65
N ALA A 474 -16.73 11.14 -5.57
CA ALA A 474 -15.74 11.26 -6.65
C ALA A 474 -15.00 9.94 -6.91
N LEU A 475 -14.59 9.23 -5.84
CA LEU A 475 -13.98 7.90 -5.94
C LEU A 475 -14.97 6.87 -6.50
N VAL A 476 -16.22 6.86 -6.03
CA VAL A 476 -17.26 5.97 -6.56
C VAL A 476 -17.51 6.22 -8.04
N PHE A 477 -17.55 7.49 -8.47
CA PHE A 477 -17.67 7.86 -9.88
C PHE A 477 -16.47 7.36 -10.70
N LEU A 478 -15.25 7.59 -10.21
CA LEU A 478 -14.02 7.13 -10.86
C LEU A 478 -13.99 5.60 -11.00
N PHE A 479 -14.27 4.86 -9.92
CA PHE A 479 -14.26 3.40 -9.93
C PHE A 479 -15.36 2.83 -10.83
N SER A 480 -16.54 3.45 -10.82
CA SER A 480 -17.64 3.11 -11.73
C SER A 480 -17.26 3.36 -13.19
N ARG A 481 -16.50 4.42 -13.49
CA ARG A 481 -15.99 4.69 -14.84
C ARG A 481 -14.96 3.66 -15.29
N ILE A 482 -14.04 3.27 -14.40
CA ILE A 482 -13.06 2.20 -14.68
C ILE A 482 -13.78 0.88 -14.96
N HIS A 483 -14.75 0.52 -14.12
CA HIS A 483 -15.51 -0.71 -14.26
C HIS A 483 -16.32 -0.76 -15.57
N ARG A 484 -16.96 0.36 -15.93
CA ARG A 484 -17.67 0.48 -17.20
C ARG A 484 -16.72 0.33 -18.39
N HIS A 485 -15.58 1.01 -18.36
CA HIS A 485 -14.56 0.87 -19.40
C HIS A 485 -14.11 -0.59 -19.58
N TYR A 486 -13.90 -1.34 -18.50
CA TYR A 486 -13.55 -2.76 -18.62
C TYR A 486 -14.70 -3.62 -19.14
N LYS A 487 -15.95 -3.33 -18.77
CA LYS A 487 -17.13 -4.01 -19.35
C LYS A 487 -17.25 -3.72 -20.85
N ASP A 488 -17.06 -2.48 -21.27
CA ASP A 488 -17.11 -2.08 -22.68
C ASP A 488 -16.00 -2.79 -23.49
N VAL A 489 -14.78 -2.85 -22.96
CA VAL A 489 -13.67 -3.58 -23.59
C VAL A 489 -13.93 -5.09 -23.65
N ALA A 490 -14.43 -5.68 -22.56
CA ALA A 490 -14.76 -7.11 -22.52
C ALA A 490 -15.88 -7.46 -23.51
N GLN A 491 -16.87 -6.58 -23.65
CA GLN A 491 -17.96 -6.74 -24.62
C GLN A 491 -17.47 -6.57 -26.06
N ALA A 492 -16.62 -5.57 -26.34
CA ALA A 492 -16.05 -5.34 -27.66
C ALA A 492 -15.13 -6.47 -28.13
N LEU A 493 -14.48 -7.18 -27.21
CA LEU A 493 -13.61 -8.33 -27.48
C LEU A 493 -14.33 -9.68 -27.36
N SER A 494 -15.62 -9.70 -27.00
CA SER A 494 -16.35 -10.96 -26.80
C SER A 494 -16.69 -11.63 -28.12
N LEU A 495 -16.37 -12.93 -28.22
CA LEU A 495 -16.68 -13.76 -29.38
C LEU A 495 -18.06 -14.45 -29.28
N GLU A 496 -18.75 -14.35 -28.13
CA GLU A 496 -20.01 -15.08 -27.90
C GLU A 496 -21.14 -14.66 -28.84
N ASN A 497 -21.09 -13.44 -29.39
CA ASN A 497 -22.20 -12.86 -30.16
C ASN A 497 -21.84 -12.40 -31.58
N GLN A 498 -20.60 -12.58 -32.05
CA GLN A 498 -20.18 -12.11 -33.39
C GLN A 498 -19.27 -13.12 -34.09
N HIS A 499 -19.66 -13.53 -35.30
CA HIS A 499 -18.82 -14.29 -36.22
C HIS A 499 -17.95 -13.32 -37.02
N TYR A 500 -16.81 -12.92 -36.49
CA TYR A 500 -15.81 -12.20 -37.29
C TYR A 500 -14.99 -13.21 -38.10
N GLN A 501 -15.09 -13.12 -39.42
CA GLN A 501 -14.09 -13.70 -40.32
C GLN A 501 -12.98 -12.68 -40.51
N ILE A 502 -11.91 -12.80 -39.71
CA ILE A 502 -10.69 -12.03 -39.93
C ILE A 502 -10.01 -12.60 -41.18
N HIS A 503 -10.21 -11.96 -42.33
CA HIS A 503 -9.44 -12.27 -43.54
C HIS A 503 -8.11 -11.50 -43.46
N THR A 504 -7.00 -12.21 -43.52
CA THR A 504 -5.68 -11.63 -43.75
C THR A 504 -5.05 -12.41 -44.87
N GLU A 505 -4.99 -11.82 -46.05
CA GLU A 505 -4.52 -12.53 -47.25
C GLU A 505 -3.05 -12.25 -47.54
N ARG A 506 -2.49 -11.15 -47.00
CA ARG A 506 -1.13 -10.72 -47.36
C ARG A 506 -0.41 -9.98 -46.23
N VAL A 507 0.90 -10.23 -46.09
CA VAL A 507 1.79 -9.46 -45.21
C VAL A 507 2.79 -8.69 -46.07
N ILE A 508 2.92 -7.39 -45.84
CA ILE A 508 3.91 -6.53 -46.50
C ILE A 508 4.91 -6.08 -45.45
N THR A 509 6.18 -6.47 -45.59
CA THR A 509 7.22 -6.16 -44.61
C THR A 509 7.95 -4.87 -44.98
N LEU A 510 8.10 -3.94 -44.03
CA LEU A 510 8.83 -2.68 -44.19
C LEU A 510 10.00 -2.64 -43.22
N LEU A 511 11.22 -2.49 -43.71
CA LEU A 511 12.42 -2.34 -42.90
C LEU A 511 12.75 -0.87 -42.72
N LEU A 512 12.73 -0.36 -41.49
CA LEU A 512 13.14 1.01 -41.21
C LEU A 512 14.65 1.07 -40.98
N VAL A 513 15.35 1.78 -41.87
CA VAL A 513 16.81 1.85 -41.91
C VAL A 513 17.29 3.30 -41.82
N ASP A 514 18.09 3.61 -40.80
CA ASP A 514 18.78 4.91 -40.67
C ASP A 514 20.08 4.95 -41.50
N GLY A 515 20.64 3.78 -41.82
CA GLY A 515 21.82 3.63 -42.68
C GLY A 515 22.15 2.16 -42.94
N VAL A 516 23.26 1.91 -43.62
CA VAL A 516 23.75 0.55 -43.90
C VAL A 516 24.90 0.21 -42.95
N HIS A 517 24.64 -0.72 -42.04
CA HIS A 517 25.58 -1.26 -41.06
C HIS A 517 25.28 -2.75 -40.79
N MET A 518 26.08 -3.41 -39.95
CA MET A 518 25.90 -4.83 -39.60
C MET A 518 24.47 -5.15 -39.16
N GLY A 519 23.86 -4.27 -38.37
CA GLY A 519 22.46 -4.45 -37.97
C GLY A 519 21.43 -4.36 -39.09
N THR A 520 21.72 -3.60 -40.15
CA THR A 520 20.87 -3.52 -41.34
C THR A 520 20.90 -4.83 -42.10
N LEU A 521 22.06 -5.46 -42.24
CA LEU A 521 22.20 -6.78 -42.84
C LEU A 521 21.42 -7.84 -42.04
N GLN A 522 21.48 -7.80 -40.71
CA GLN A 522 20.70 -8.71 -39.87
C GLN A 522 19.20 -8.51 -40.04
N MET A 523 18.72 -7.26 -40.10
CA MET A 523 17.31 -6.98 -40.38
C MET A 523 16.89 -7.48 -41.77
N VAL A 524 17.71 -7.28 -42.80
CA VAL A 524 17.44 -7.76 -44.17
C VAL A 524 17.37 -9.28 -44.21
N ASN A 525 18.32 -9.97 -43.57
CA ASN A 525 18.29 -11.43 -43.48
C ASN A 525 17.05 -11.93 -42.73
N PHE A 526 16.66 -11.26 -41.64
CA PHE A 526 15.43 -11.56 -40.92
C PHE A 526 14.20 -11.38 -41.82
N ALA A 527 14.09 -10.26 -42.55
CA ALA A 527 12.99 -10.02 -43.47
C ALA A 527 12.93 -11.07 -44.60
N LYS A 528 14.08 -11.40 -45.21
CA LYS A 528 14.17 -12.46 -46.24
C LYS A 528 13.73 -13.83 -45.70
N SER A 529 14.04 -14.14 -44.44
CA SER A 529 13.64 -15.42 -43.81
C SER A 529 12.14 -15.57 -43.61
N LEU A 530 11.38 -14.47 -43.59
CA LEU A 530 9.92 -14.49 -43.43
C LEU A 530 9.18 -14.87 -44.73
N GLY A 531 9.85 -14.82 -45.89
CA GLY A 531 9.26 -15.18 -47.19
C GLY A 531 8.19 -14.21 -47.73
N ASN A 532 7.91 -13.12 -47.03
CA ASN A 532 6.95 -12.09 -47.45
C ASN A 532 7.63 -11.02 -48.33
N PRO A 533 6.87 -10.33 -49.21
CA PRO A 533 7.37 -9.14 -49.90
C PRO A 533 7.86 -8.10 -48.89
N TRP A 534 9.10 -7.64 -49.05
CA TRP A 534 9.70 -6.67 -48.14
C TRP A 534 10.26 -5.46 -48.88
N LYS A 535 10.26 -4.30 -48.22
CA LYS A 535 10.82 -3.06 -48.73
C LYS A 535 11.58 -2.33 -47.62
N ALA A 536 12.76 -1.80 -47.92
CA ALA A 536 13.50 -0.97 -46.99
C ALA A 536 13.13 0.50 -47.18
N ILE A 537 12.88 1.20 -46.08
CA ILE A 537 12.53 2.62 -46.06
C ILE A 537 13.59 3.37 -45.28
N HIS A 538 14.23 4.31 -45.95
CA HIS A 538 15.13 5.28 -45.35
C HIS A 538 14.50 6.67 -45.38
N VAL A 539 14.41 7.34 -44.23
CA VAL A 539 13.92 8.72 -44.16
C VAL A 539 15.08 9.67 -44.43
N GLY A 540 15.07 10.30 -45.60
CA GLY A 540 16.09 11.24 -46.03
C GLY A 540 15.95 12.60 -45.36
N VAL A 541 16.53 12.71 -44.17
CA VAL A 541 16.61 13.97 -43.39
C VAL A 541 17.80 14.84 -43.85
N ASN A 542 18.86 14.21 -44.35
CA ASN A 542 20.04 14.86 -44.90
C ASN A 542 20.35 14.27 -46.28
N PRO A 543 20.32 15.08 -47.36
CA PRO A 543 20.57 14.62 -48.73
C PRO A 543 21.93 13.91 -48.92
N GLU A 544 22.99 14.37 -48.26
CA GLU A 544 24.32 13.74 -48.36
C GLU A 544 24.33 12.34 -47.72
N ARG A 545 23.72 12.20 -46.54
CA ARG A 545 23.59 10.89 -45.88
C ARG A 545 22.73 9.93 -46.68
N SER A 546 21.64 10.39 -47.27
CA SER A 546 20.78 9.55 -48.11
C SER A 546 21.52 9.01 -49.32
N LYS A 547 22.39 9.82 -49.94
CA LYS A 547 23.26 9.37 -51.03
C LYS A 547 24.25 8.30 -50.57
N ILE A 548 24.93 8.52 -49.43
CA ILE A 548 25.86 7.53 -48.84
C ILE A 548 25.13 6.23 -48.49
N THR A 549 23.91 6.32 -47.95
CA THR A 549 23.09 5.15 -47.62
C THR A 549 22.73 4.36 -48.88
N GLN A 550 22.36 5.04 -49.97
CA GLN A 550 22.09 4.39 -51.26
C GLN A 550 23.34 3.69 -51.80
N GLU A 551 24.48 4.39 -51.87
CA GLU A 551 25.75 3.82 -52.37
C GLU A 551 26.18 2.58 -51.55
N LYS A 552 26.03 2.63 -50.22
CA LYS A 552 26.32 1.47 -49.37
C LYS A 552 25.30 0.36 -49.55
N TRP A 553 24.03 0.67 -49.78
CA TRP A 553 22.99 -0.33 -49.99
C TRP A 553 23.27 -1.13 -51.26
N ASP A 554 23.57 -0.44 -52.34
CA ASP A 554 23.90 -1.05 -53.64
C ASP A 554 25.17 -1.90 -53.52
N LYS A 555 26.15 -1.46 -52.73
CA LYS A 555 27.41 -2.19 -52.53
C LYS A 555 27.27 -3.46 -51.67
N TYR A 556 26.52 -3.41 -50.57
CA TYR A 556 26.52 -4.49 -49.56
C TYR A 556 25.28 -5.38 -49.59
N ILE A 557 24.14 -4.88 -50.08
CA ILE A 557 22.88 -5.61 -50.14
C ILE A 557 22.51 -5.92 -51.60
N GLY A 558 22.69 -4.95 -52.50
CA GLY A 558 22.56 -5.13 -53.95
C GLY A 558 21.14 -5.47 -54.41
N ASP A 559 20.11 -4.91 -53.77
CA ASP A 559 18.70 -5.22 -53.99
C ASP A 559 17.89 -3.92 -54.22
N ASP A 560 16.99 -3.90 -55.21
CA ASP A 560 16.19 -2.72 -55.62
C ASP A 560 15.09 -2.33 -54.61
N ASN A 561 15.05 -2.99 -53.46
CA ASN A 561 14.03 -2.80 -52.44
C ASN A 561 14.22 -1.58 -51.52
N LEU A 562 15.22 -0.70 -51.76
CA LEU A 562 15.40 0.52 -50.96
C LEU A 562 14.59 1.71 -51.50
N GLN A 563 13.75 2.29 -50.66
CA GLN A 563 13.02 3.52 -50.94
C GLN A 563 13.44 4.64 -49.98
N ILE A 564 13.83 5.77 -50.54
CA ILE A 564 14.19 6.97 -49.78
C ILE A 564 12.98 7.91 -49.75
N ILE A 565 12.45 8.17 -48.57
CA ILE A 565 11.36 9.13 -48.34
C ILE A 565 11.99 10.45 -47.89
N GLN A 566 11.83 11.50 -48.71
CA GLN A 566 12.33 12.84 -48.41
C GLN A 566 11.58 13.43 -47.21
N SER A 567 12.30 13.92 -46.19
CA SER A 567 11.72 14.59 -45.03
C SER A 567 12.29 16.01 -44.88
N PRO A 568 11.70 17.01 -45.57
CA PRO A 568 12.24 18.38 -45.60
C PRO A 568 12.24 19.06 -44.23
N TYR A 569 11.34 18.66 -43.34
CA TYR A 569 11.21 19.19 -41.97
C TYR A 569 11.92 18.34 -40.91
N ARG A 570 12.75 17.37 -41.31
CA ARG A 570 13.53 16.51 -40.40
C ARG A 570 12.70 15.70 -39.41
N HIS A 571 11.42 15.47 -39.70
CA HIS A 571 10.56 14.60 -38.92
C HIS A 571 10.77 13.14 -39.36
N LEU A 572 11.05 12.25 -38.41
CA LEU A 572 11.24 10.82 -38.68
C LEU A 572 9.90 10.05 -38.71
N LEU A 573 9.04 10.29 -37.71
CA LEU A 573 7.81 9.51 -37.54
C LEU A 573 6.71 9.88 -38.54
N ALA A 574 6.51 11.17 -38.81
CA ALA A 574 5.40 11.64 -39.65
C ALA A 574 5.43 11.08 -41.09
N PRO A 575 6.57 11.13 -41.82
CA PRO A 575 6.63 10.59 -43.19
C PRO A 575 6.45 9.07 -43.23
N ILE A 576 6.99 8.35 -42.24
CA ILE A 576 6.81 6.90 -42.13
C ILE A 576 5.33 6.58 -41.89
N ARG A 577 4.68 7.28 -40.97
CA ARG A 577 3.26 7.07 -40.64
C ARG A 577 2.37 7.35 -41.86
N GLU A 578 2.65 8.42 -42.60
CA GLU A 578 1.92 8.77 -43.82
C GLU A 578 2.10 7.71 -44.92
N TYR A 579 3.33 7.23 -45.11
CA TYR A 579 3.62 6.15 -46.05
C TYR A 579 2.88 4.85 -45.68
N VAL A 580 2.92 4.45 -44.40
CA VAL A 580 2.22 3.26 -43.90
C VAL A 580 0.70 3.42 -44.05
N MET A 581 0.15 4.61 -43.78
CA MET A 581 -1.28 4.88 -43.99
C MET A 581 -1.69 4.76 -45.46
N ASN A 582 -0.87 5.28 -46.39
CA ASN A 582 -1.14 5.14 -47.82
C ASN A 582 -1.08 3.67 -48.25
N LEU A 583 -0.09 2.92 -47.77
CA LEU A 583 0.04 1.49 -48.05
C LEU A 583 -1.16 0.68 -47.53
N LEU A 584 -1.66 1.01 -46.33
CA LEU A 584 -2.86 0.39 -45.74
C LEU A 584 -4.15 0.76 -46.49
N ARG A 585 -4.22 1.95 -47.12
CA ARG A 585 -5.35 2.36 -47.95
C ARG A 585 -5.35 1.65 -49.31
N GLU A 586 -4.16 1.47 -49.89
CA GLU A 586 -3.98 0.74 -51.15
C GLU A 586 -4.20 -0.77 -50.98
N ASN A 587 -3.92 -1.32 -49.79
CA ASN A 587 -4.02 -2.74 -49.49
C ASN A 587 -4.92 -2.99 -48.27
N PRO A 588 -6.26 -2.96 -48.46
CA PRO A 588 -7.20 -3.08 -47.36
C PRO A 588 -7.15 -4.45 -46.65
N ASP A 589 -6.68 -5.52 -47.28
CA ASP A 589 -6.62 -6.86 -46.67
C ASP A 589 -5.20 -7.27 -46.23
N ALA A 590 -4.25 -6.33 -46.27
CA ALA A 590 -2.86 -6.58 -45.91
C ALA A 590 -2.52 -6.13 -44.48
N ILE A 591 -1.68 -6.92 -43.80
CA ILE A 591 -0.98 -6.49 -42.59
C ILE A 591 0.36 -5.88 -42.99
N VAL A 592 0.66 -4.70 -42.47
CA VAL A 592 1.96 -4.06 -42.64
C VAL A 592 2.87 -4.45 -41.48
N HIS A 593 3.94 -5.17 -41.76
CA HIS A 593 4.90 -5.64 -40.79
C HIS A 593 6.14 -4.74 -40.78
N ILE A 594 6.33 -3.94 -39.75
CA ILE A 594 7.44 -2.99 -39.65
C ILE A 594 8.57 -3.60 -38.82
N VAL A 595 9.77 -3.69 -39.40
CA VAL A 595 10.97 -4.18 -38.74
C VAL A 595 11.87 -3.00 -38.37
N LEU A 596 12.19 -2.90 -37.08
CA LEU A 596 13.03 -1.86 -36.50
C LEU A 596 14.29 -2.47 -35.89
N GLY A 597 15.45 -1.84 -36.10
CA GLY A 597 16.66 -2.18 -35.35
C GLY A 597 16.67 -1.49 -33.98
N HIS A 598 17.06 -2.21 -32.93
CA HIS A 598 17.28 -1.62 -31.61
C HIS A 598 18.63 -2.03 -31.07
N LEU A 599 19.51 -1.05 -30.83
CA LEU A 599 20.79 -1.30 -30.20
C LEU A 599 20.58 -1.68 -28.73
N ALA A 600 20.89 -2.93 -28.39
CA ALA A 600 20.79 -3.46 -27.04
C ALA A 600 22.17 -3.45 -26.39
N MET A 601 22.34 -2.61 -25.38
CA MET A 601 23.57 -2.46 -24.63
C MET A 601 23.53 -3.25 -23.32
N ASP A 602 24.70 -3.54 -22.76
CA ASP A 602 24.79 -4.39 -21.58
C ASP A 602 24.22 -3.73 -20.33
N SER A 603 24.27 -2.40 -20.20
CA SER A 603 23.83 -1.67 -18.99
C SER A 603 22.74 -0.64 -19.26
N VAL A 604 21.90 -0.35 -18.26
CA VAL A 604 20.83 0.66 -18.34
C VAL A 604 21.39 2.07 -18.55
N MET A 605 22.53 2.38 -17.92
CA MET A 605 23.18 3.69 -18.05
C MET A 605 23.77 3.88 -19.45
N THR A 606 24.41 2.85 -20.01
CA THR A 606 24.83 2.88 -21.43
C THR A 606 23.64 2.91 -22.36
N GLN A 607 22.58 2.14 -22.08
CA GLN A 607 21.35 2.15 -22.88
C GLN A 607 20.69 3.55 -22.92
N ALA A 608 20.71 4.29 -21.81
CA ALA A 608 20.17 5.65 -21.73
C ALA A 608 20.96 6.67 -22.57
N LEU A 609 22.27 6.43 -22.78
CA LEU A 609 23.13 7.25 -23.63
C LEU A 609 22.89 7.01 -25.13
N HIS A 610 22.29 5.88 -25.50
CA HIS A 610 21.95 5.57 -26.88
C HIS A 610 20.49 5.94 -27.17
N GLN A 611 20.31 6.75 -28.21
CA GLN A 611 19.04 7.40 -28.54
C GLN A 611 17.96 6.36 -28.84
N ASN A 612 16.86 6.41 -28.08
CA ASN A 612 15.79 5.42 -28.07
C ASN A 612 14.75 5.67 -29.18
N SER A 613 15.19 6.05 -30.38
CA SER A 613 14.32 6.38 -31.53
C SER A 613 13.34 5.25 -31.87
N SER A 614 13.74 4.00 -31.64
CA SER A 614 12.90 2.81 -31.77
C SER A 614 11.69 2.83 -30.83
N LEU A 615 11.80 3.39 -29.62
CA LEU A 615 10.70 3.47 -28.67
C LEU A 615 9.64 4.49 -29.12
N ILE A 616 10.08 5.65 -29.63
CA ILE A 616 9.19 6.69 -30.17
C ILE A 616 8.49 6.18 -31.44
N LEU A 617 9.25 5.53 -32.35
CA LEU A 617 8.69 4.93 -33.56
C LEU A 617 7.68 3.82 -33.23
N ASN A 618 8.00 2.95 -32.28
CA ASN A 618 7.08 1.90 -31.84
C ASN A 618 5.78 2.52 -31.29
N LEU A 619 5.86 3.44 -30.32
CA LEU A 619 4.69 4.13 -29.75
C LEU A 619 3.84 4.85 -30.82
N GLY A 620 4.47 5.46 -31.82
CA GLY A 620 3.77 6.18 -32.89
C GLY A 620 3.14 5.28 -33.96
N LEU A 621 3.66 4.06 -34.17
CA LEU A 621 3.21 3.14 -35.21
C LEU A 621 2.24 2.08 -34.69
N THR A 622 2.35 1.64 -33.43
CA THR A 622 1.40 0.68 -32.82
C THR A 622 -0.02 1.23 -32.71
N GLY A 623 -0.21 2.54 -32.82
CA GLY A 623 -1.53 3.17 -32.87
C GLY A 623 -2.27 3.01 -34.20
N LEU A 624 -1.68 2.37 -35.22
CA LEU A 624 -2.30 2.11 -36.51
C LEU A 624 -2.90 0.70 -36.55
N GLU A 625 -4.11 0.58 -37.10
CA GLU A 625 -4.74 -0.72 -37.31
C GLU A 625 -3.96 -1.56 -38.34
N ARG A 626 -3.85 -2.87 -38.09
CA ARG A 626 -3.18 -3.85 -38.97
C ARG A 626 -1.68 -3.57 -39.20
N VAL A 627 -1.05 -2.85 -38.27
CA VAL A 627 0.40 -2.64 -38.27
C VAL A 627 1.03 -3.45 -37.14
N VAL A 628 1.98 -4.32 -37.49
CA VAL A 628 2.74 -5.12 -36.54
C VAL A 628 4.17 -4.61 -36.53
N VAL A 629 4.67 -4.18 -35.37
CA VAL A 629 6.04 -3.71 -35.23
C VAL A 629 6.89 -4.81 -34.58
N THR A 630 8.00 -5.16 -35.22
CA THR A 630 9.00 -6.10 -34.69
C THR A 630 10.31 -5.39 -34.46
N VAL A 631 10.85 -5.54 -33.26
CA VAL A 631 12.13 -4.96 -32.88
C VAL A 631 13.20 -6.05 -32.93
N VAL A 632 14.21 -5.86 -33.77
CA VAL A 632 15.36 -6.74 -33.91
C VAL A 632 16.48 -6.20 -33.01
N PRO A 633 16.83 -6.88 -31.90
CA PRO A 633 17.89 -6.44 -31.02
C PRO A 633 19.25 -6.63 -31.69
N LEU A 634 20.05 -5.57 -31.68
CA LEU A 634 21.42 -5.54 -32.16
C LEU A 634 22.35 -5.49 -30.96
N GLN A 635 23.02 -6.60 -30.68
CA GLN A 635 24.03 -6.67 -29.63
C GLN A 635 25.41 -6.51 -30.27
N ILE A 636 26.21 -5.58 -29.74
CA ILE A 636 27.61 -5.45 -30.12
C ILE A 636 28.37 -6.53 -29.34
N ARG A 637 28.69 -7.64 -29.99
CA ARG A 637 29.60 -8.64 -29.42
C ARG A 637 30.96 -7.99 -29.19
N HIS A 638 31.44 -8.01 -27.96
CA HIS A 638 32.87 -7.93 -27.69
C HIS A 638 33.38 -9.36 -27.85
N ASP A 639 34.30 -9.57 -28.79
CA ASP A 639 34.89 -10.88 -29.04
C ASP A 639 35.68 -11.35 -27.80
N GLU A 640 35.02 -12.08 -26.91
CA GLU A 640 35.66 -13.08 -26.07
C GLU A 640 35.26 -14.46 -26.64
N GLU A 641 36.26 -15.28 -26.92
CA GLU A 641 36.16 -16.57 -27.60
C GLU A 641 35.08 -17.49 -27.01
N GLY A 642 34.07 -17.86 -27.82
CA GLY A 642 33.13 -18.91 -27.46
C GLY A 642 31.72 -18.64 -27.98
N GLY A 643 31.20 -19.55 -28.81
CA GLY A 643 29.86 -19.49 -29.40
C GLY A 643 28.70 -19.70 -28.44
N ASP A 644 28.76 -19.19 -27.21
CA ASP A 644 27.63 -19.22 -26.29
C ASP A 644 26.65 -18.08 -26.61
N MET A 645 25.36 -18.41 -26.63
CA MET A 645 24.30 -17.41 -26.71
C MET A 645 24.38 -16.52 -25.46
N ASN A 646 24.32 -15.20 -25.67
CA ASN A 646 24.30 -14.24 -24.55
C ASN A 646 22.91 -14.26 -23.90
N VAL A 647 22.67 -15.29 -23.07
CA VAL A 647 21.41 -15.49 -22.35
C VAL A 647 21.38 -14.49 -21.19
N ASN A 648 20.86 -13.30 -21.45
CA ASN A 648 20.62 -12.26 -20.43
C ASN A 648 19.44 -12.60 -19.49
N VAL A 649 19.21 -13.89 -19.24
CA VAL A 649 18.21 -14.42 -18.32
C VAL A 649 18.96 -15.39 -17.42
N LEU A 650 19.04 -15.06 -16.12
CA LEU A 650 19.54 -15.96 -15.08
C LEU A 650 18.85 -17.33 -15.22
N THR A 651 19.52 -18.31 -15.83
CA THR A 651 18.98 -19.65 -15.90
C THR A 651 19.22 -20.38 -14.58
N ARG A 652 18.34 -21.33 -14.27
CA ARG A 652 18.41 -22.16 -13.05
C ARG A 652 19.76 -22.86 -12.88
N ASP A 653 20.45 -23.13 -13.99
CA ASP A 653 21.74 -23.82 -14.02
C ASP A 653 22.91 -22.91 -13.65
N ASP A 654 22.85 -21.62 -14.00
CA ASP A 654 23.84 -20.61 -13.55
C ASP A 654 23.80 -20.43 -12.02
N LEU A 655 22.60 -20.48 -11.44
CA LEU A 655 22.40 -20.43 -9.99
C LEU A 655 22.89 -21.71 -9.28
N ARG A 656 22.81 -22.87 -9.95
CA ARG A 656 23.35 -24.14 -9.44
C ARG A 656 24.88 -24.15 -9.48
N ARG A 657 25.48 -23.69 -10.59
CA ARG A 657 26.94 -23.56 -10.73
C ARG A 657 27.52 -22.60 -9.69
N ALA A 658 26.90 -21.43 -9.51
CA ALA A 658 27.32 -20.46 -8.48
C ALA A 658 27.17 -20.98 -7.04
N ARG A 659 26.20 -21.87 -6.78
CA ARG A 659 26.03 -22.52 -5.47
C ARG A 659 27.10 -23.59 -5.25
N HIS A 660 27.42 -24.38 -6.27
CA HIS A 660 28.43 -25.43 -6.20
C HIS A 660 29.86 -24.84 -6.03
N GLU A 661 30.17 -23.75 -6.72
CA GLU A 661 31.43 -23.02 -6.53
C GLU A 661 31.58 -22.40 -5.14
N ARG A 662 30.46 -21.94 -4.54
CA ARG A 662 30.46 -21.47 -3.15
C ARG A 662 30.79 -22.57 -2.16
N GLU A 663 30.17 -23.74 -2.31
CA GLU A 663 30.44 -24.88 -1.43
C GLU A 663 31.90 -25.37 -1.55
N LEU A 664 32.47 -25.34 -2.76
CA LEU A 664 33.88 -25.66 -3.00
C LEU A 664 34.85 -24.63 -2.38
N ASN A 665 34.55 -23.34 -2.49
CA ASN A 665 35.37 -22.28 -1.90
C ASN A 665 35.27 -22.25 -0.37
N GLU A 666 34.10 -22.54 0.20
CA GLU A 666 33.95 -22.68 1.65
C GLU A 666 34.74 -23.89 2.19
N ARG A 667 34.76 -25.01 1.46
CA ARG A 667 35.60 -26.17 1.80
C ARG A 667 37.10 -25.86 1.69
N ARG A 668 37.56 -25.26 0.59
CA ARG A 668 38.96 -24.82 0.44
C ARG A 668 39.40 -23.86 1.54
N ASN A 669 38.54 -22.93 1.94
CA ASN A 669 38.84 -21.99 3.02
C ASN A 669 38.84 -22.66 4.40
N ALA A 670 37.98 -23.67 4.63
CA ALA A 670 38.00 -24.47 5.85
C ALA A 670 39.26 -25.33 5.96
N ASP A 671 39.70 -25.91 4.84
CA ASP A 671 40.92 -26.74 4.78
C ASP A 671 42.20 -25.88 4.91
N ALA A 672 42.23 -24.70 4.29
CA ALA A 672 43.33 -23.74 4.47
C ALA A 672 43.44 -23.26 5.93
N ARG A 673 42.31 -23.04 6.61
CA ARG A 673 42.28 -22.70 8.05
C ARG A 673 42.70 -23.86 8.95
N ARG A 674 42.51 -25.12 8.53
CA ARG A 674 43.02 -26.31 9.23
C ARG A 674 44.53 -26.47 9.04
N ALA A 675 45.05 -26.25 7.84
CA ALA A 675 46.48 -26.35 7.55
C ALA A 675 47.33 -25.28 8.26
N GLN A 676 46.78 -24.07 8.46
CA GLN A 676 47.47 -23.02 9.22
C GLN A 676 47.56 -23.30 10.73
N LYS A 677 46.72 -24.19 11.29
CA LYS A 677 46.75 -24.54 12.71
C LYS A 677 47.75 -25.65 13.08
N THR A 678 48.33 -26.35 12.10
CA THR A 678 49.22 -27.51 12.34
C THR A 678 50.72 -27.22 12.15
N HIS A 679 51.13 -25.98 11.89
CA HIS A 679 52.55 -25.61 11.83
C HIS A 679 52.93 -24.65 12.98
N LYS A 680 53.40 -25.23 14.08
CA LYS A 680 54.05 -24.52 15.19
C LYS A 680 55.51 -25.03 15.25
N PRO A 681 56.54 -24.16 15.13
CA PRO A 681 57.93 -24.62 15.14
C PRO A 681 58.41 -24.91 16.59
N PRO A 682 59.41 -25.80 16.78
CA PRO A 682 59.90 -26.17 18.11
C PRO A 682 60.86 -25.12 18.69
N PRO A 683 61.04 -25.07 20.03
CA PRO A 683 61.83 -24.03 20.68
C PRO A 683 63.35 -24.34 20.65
N GLY A 684 64.13 -23.41 20.11
CA GLY A 684 65.60 -23.47 20.07
C GLY A 684 66.26 -22.95 21.36
N LYS A 685 67.28 -23.70 21.83
CA LYS A 685 68.13 -23.45 23.00
C LYS A 685 69.07 -22.24 22.83
N LYS A 686 69.36 -21.59 23.96
CA LYS A 686 70.45 -20.61 24.17
C LYS A 686 71.85 -21.28 24.15
N SER A 687 72.84 -20.62 23.56
CA SER A 687 74.25 -20.64 24.02
C SER A 687 75.04 -19.41 23.53
N SER A 688 75.78 -18.82 24.47
CA SER A 688 76.94 -17.88 24.43
C SER A 688 77.87 -17.97 23.21
N GLY A 689 78.69 -16.99 22.80
CA GLY A 689 79.15 -15.65 23.24
C GLY A 689 79.96 -15.04 22.05
N PRO A 690 80.96 -14.14 22.19
CA PRO A 690 81.54 -13.48 23.38
C PRO A 690 80.99 -12.07 23.67
#